data_AF-A0A3S2TL20-F1
#
_entry.id   AF-A0A3S2TL20-F1
#
_cell.length_a   1.000
_cell.length_b   1.000
_cell.length_c   1.000
_cell.angle_alpha   90.00
_cell.angle_beta   90.00
_cell.angle_gamma   90.00
#
_symmetry.space_group_name_H-M   'P 1'
#
loop_
_entity.id
_entity.type
_entity.pdbx_description
1 polymer ?
#
loop_
_entity_poly.entity_id
_entity_poly.type
_entity_poly.pdbx_seq_one_letter_code
_entity_poly.pdbx_strand_id
1 'polypeptide(L)'
;MRPRAAGVGLAAVIVSALALVACQGSTEGEGSATAQGDVPLVYAKRVNTVNLAALHGTPFVAGGDLMLREKSSPSAPEHNLTAHITQGNGDASDPEVSYDGKKVAFALRCPTSNTATIDGQPACTGRWNIWEYDMSGGSLTGGTLRRITASTAHDDVDPAYLPAGRGFVFASNRQVKSSLNQALGRAYHALDEYERERVLNLHTMAADGSNIQQITFNQSHDRNPVVRANGDIMFSRWEHVADRNRFAIFRTKPDGTDLFVLYGAQSPGNSFLHPREMDPSGPYAGYVASSLVPLSREQEGGALMFIDAANYSEQNTPANRTVPAQGGQRQATAETLDNDRGLSLNGRATSPYPLWDGTNRVLVSWRPCEVLRGTDLVPCATLTPDELARLSDDNRSDAEVAADELSADVPASYAVYMFDPVPQTWLIVAAPPPGFMLVDPVPLQPRTEPAAPEPTNVDPALAAQDLALIEVRSVYDTDGLRRMGEPMLTAADLTPGCSAGIATTAPEEPGDTRAFVADLRRIKDPADPAYHCAPVRFIRAVRAVSPPAGGMGTRQAIGETNFEPQQILGYSVVEPDGSFKLQVPADVPLGLQVVDAEGRAFQTHTNWIQVRPGERRTCDGCHSPRRGAALNSGAVANALPAALKTTLSAQHVQGETMASLRTRLDATLLTLQTDPVFSDVWADTAQSGVQARAALSLRYTGNPEPADDLVTAVPANGVINYPDHIQPLWTRARGPEGTLTCTNCHADPAKLDLRGTIGGGGRLTSYEELLIGDPRIDPVTGQPVVVVRQGVPELQRLAPLVETSSGAANTAGLARKSRLTEILWGQTLLAGGGARTAHPNPPDTAPDHATLLNRAEKRLLAEWMDLGGQYYNDLFAPGGGVRSVATLSEAVFNTEVMPVLRQSCMGACHQAGGSDGGNDFRSNRLVLTGDPEGDFNVVLTMVNDTCNPAANRLLQRPSTVPHPAGAVTQTTPVLAPDSLGYATLVNWIARGCPSS
;
A
#
# COMPACT_ATOMS: atom_id res chain seq x y z
N MET A 1 5.13 -39.31 64.79
CA MET A 1 6.15 -39.57 65.83
C MET A 1 7.46 -38.87 65.42
N ARG A 2 8.19 -38.29 66.38
CA ARG A 2 9.64 -37.96 66.27
C ARG A 2 10.45 -39.20 66.77
N PRO A 3 11.78 -39.38 66.53
CA PRO A 3 12.80 -38.32 66.39
C PRO A 3 14.01 -38.53 65.42
N ARG A 4 14.64 -37.38 65.09
CA ARG A 4 16.09 -37.01 65.08
C ARG A 4 17.23 -37.96 64.64
N ALA A 5 17.87 -37.57 63.52
CA ALA A 5 19.23 -36.99 63.37
C ALA A 5 20.54 -37.79 63.63
N ALA A 6 21.34 -37.94 62.55
CA ALA A 6 22.81 -37.74 62.39
C ALA A 6 23.19 -38.17 60.93
N GLY A 7 24.18 -37.66 60.20
CA GLY A 7 25.12 -36.53 60.37
C GLY A 7 26.40 -36.72 59.50
N VAL A 8 26.92 -35.63 58.90
CA VAL A 8 28.26 -35.50 58.24
C VAL A 8 28.43 -36.02 56.78
N GLY A 9 29.07 -35.19 55.93
CA GLY A 9 29.69 -35.58 54.65
C GLY A 9 29.54 -34.52 53.53
N LEU A 10 30.61 -33.79 53.18
CA LEU A 10 30.59 -32.66 52.23
C LEU A 10 31.41 -32.94 50.95
N ALA A 11 30.92 -32.39 49.82
CA ALA A 11 31.64 -31.99 48.60
C ALA A 11 32.32 -33.05 47.68
N ALA A 12 31.87 -33.06 46.43
CA ALA A 12 32.75 -32.98 45.24
C ALA A 12 31.97 -32.38 44.05
N VAL A 13 32.56 -31.41 43.36
CA VAL A 13 32.07 -30.83 42.10
C VAL A 13 32.60 -31.65 40.93
N ILE A 14 31.77 -31.98 39.93
CA ILE A 14 32.25 -32.50 38.64
C ILE A 14 31.60 -31.74 37.49
N VAL A 15 32.46 -31.15 36.67
CA VAL A 15 32.16 -30.46 35.40
C VAL A 15 31.90 -31.52 34.31
N SER A 16 30.95 -31.26 33.42
CA SER A 16 30.68 -32.12 32.24
C SER A 16 31.27 -31.49 30.98
N ALA A 17 32.21 -32.17 30.33
CA ALA A 17 32.73 -31.83 29.01
C ALA A 17 33.03 -33.10 28.19
N LEU A 18 32.77 -32.98 26.88
CA LEU A 18 32.76 -33.99 25.81
C LEU A 18 33.81 -35.13 25.83
N ALA A 19 33.42 -36.27 25.25
CA ALA A 19 34.27 -37.06 24.36
C ALA A 19 33.45 -37.83 23.30
N LEU A 20 33.89 -37.80 22.04
CA LEU A 20 33.41 -38.70 20.97
C LEU A 20 33.98 -40.11 21.19
N VAL A 21 33.23 -41.15 20.83
CA VAL A 21 33.79 -42.46 20.45
C VAL A 21 33.03 -43.01 19.23
N ALA A 22 33.77 -43.34 18.18
CA ALA A 22 33.24 -44.04 17.00
C ALA A 22 33.27 -45.55 17.21
N CYS A 23 32.37 -46.29 16.55
CA CYS A 23 32.49 -47.73 16.35
C CYS A 23 32.10 -48.09 14.90
N GLN A 24 33.07 -48.62 14.15
CA GLN A 24 32.82 -49.30 12.89
C GLN A 24 32.24 -50.70 13.16
N GLY A 25 31.26 -51.10 12.35
CA GLY A 25 30.64 -52.43 12.42
C GLY A 25 29.79 -52.68 11.18
N SER A 26 30.45 -53.03 10.07
CA SER A 26 29.81 -53.24 8.77
C SER A 26 29.01 -54.54 8.69
N THR A 27 27.74 -54.47 8.32
CA THR A 27 27.07 -55.46 7.46
C THR A 27 26.12 -54.73 6.52
N GLU A 28 26.07 -55.17 5.26
CA GLU A 28 25.37 -54.47 4.19
C GLU A 28 23.85 -54.56 4.33
N GLY A 29 23.20 -53.41 4.16
CA GLY A 29 21.77 -53.26 4.01
C GLY A 29 21.49 -51.80 3.70
N GLU A 30 21.00 -51.50 2.50
CA GLU A 30 20.57 -50.16 2.09
C GLU A 30 19.28 -49.76 2.82
N GLY A 31 19.41 -49.56 4.14
CA GLY A 31 18.39 -48.97 4.99
C GLY A 31 18.28 -47.48 4.71
N SER A 32 17.68 -47.12 3.57
CA SER A 32 16.99 -45.84 3.46
C SER A 32 16.00 -45.79 4.61
N ALA A 33 16.30 -44.97 5.63
CA ALA A 33 15.35 -44.68 6.69
C ALA A 33 14.21 -43.88 6.07
N THR A 34 13.18 -44.59 5.62
CA THR A 34 11.97 -44.00 5.03
C THR A 34 11.26 -43.18 6.09
N ALA A 35 11.44 -41.86 6.02
CA ALA A 35 10.64 -40.92 6.79
C ALA A 35 9.20 -40.90 6.24
N GLN A 36 8.27 -40.37 7.05
CA GLN A 36 6.84 -40.38 6.75
C GLN A 36 6.53 -39.49 5.54
N GLY A 37 6.10 -40.10 4.42
CA GLY A 37 5.54 -39.38 3.28
C GLY A 37 6.50 -38.35 2.67
N ASP A 38 7.69 -38.80 2.27
CA ASP A 38 8.63 -38.02 1.47
C ASP A 38 8.00 -37.60 0.13
N VAL A 39 8.14 -36.33 -0.25
CA VAL A 39 7.70 -35.80 -1.55
C VAL A 39 8.88 -35.25 -2.37
N PRO A 40 9.00 -35.51 -3.68
CA PRO A 40 9.90 -34.74 -4.54
C PRO A 40 9.51 -33.26 -4.51
N LEU A 41 10.48 -32.36 -4.64
CA LEU A 41 10.24 -30.93 -4.58
C LEU A 41 11.20 -30.13 -5.47
N VAL A 42 10.79 -28.90 -5.79
CA VAL A 42 11.58 -27.90 -6.51
C VAL A 42 11.68 -26.63 -5.66
N TYR A 43 12.77 -25.90 -5.75
CA TYR A 43 13.00 -24.62 -5.07
C TYR A 43 13.96 -23.74 -5.86
N ALA A 44 13.90 -22.44 -5.62
CA ALA A 44 14.86 -21.48 -6.14
C ALA A 44 16.09 -21.41 -5.22
N LYS A 45 17.28 -21.71 -5.75
CA LYS A 45 18.56 -21.43 -5.09
C LYS A 45 19.05 -20.08 -5.58
N ARG A 46 19.12 -19.08 -4.70
CA ARG A 46 19.49 -17.69 -5.02
C ARG A 46 20.70 -17.24 -4.20
N VAL A 47 21.44 -16.24 -4.67
CA VAL A 47 22.59 -15.69 -3.94
C VAL A 47 22.08 -14.93 -2.71
N ASN A 48 22.63 -15.18 -1.52
CA ASN A 48 22.10 -14.64 -0.25
C ASN A 48 22.38 -13.13 -0.02
N THR A 49 22.94 -12.44 -1.03
CA THR A 49 23.11 -10.98 -1.05
C THR A 49 22.06 -10.26 -1.90
N VAL A 50 21.10 -10.98 -2.50
CA VAL A 50 19.97 -10.38 -3.20
C VAL A 50 19.00 -9.76 -2.19
N ASN A 51 18.58 -8.51 -2.45
CA ASN A 51 17.66 -7.80 -1.57
C ASN A 51 16.20 -8.24 -1.85
N LEU A 52 15.73 -9.22 -1.08
CA LEU A 52 14.32 -9.61 -1.04
C LEU A 52 13.54 -8.74 -0.04
N ALA A 53 13.39 -7.43 -0.28
CA ALA A 53 12.40 -6.66 0.52
C ALA A 53 11.01 -6.86 -0.09
N ALA A 54 9.95 -6.84 0.73
CA ALA A 54 8.57 -6.95 0.26
C ALA A 54 8.24 -5.91 -0.84
N LEU A 55 8.87 -4.75 -0.75
CA LEU A 55 8.76 -3.63 -1.70
C LEU A 55 9.41 -3.87 -3.07
N HIS A 56 10.39 -4.78 -3.18
CA HIS A 56 11.14 -5.00 -4.42
C HIS A 56 10.45 -6.05 -5.28
N GLY A 57 9.96 -5.64 -6.45
CA GLY A 57 9.17 -6.52 -7.32
C GLY A 57 10.01 -7.48 -8.15
N THR A 58 11.22 -7.06 -8.56
CA THR A 58 12.01 -7.80 -9.56
C THR A 58 13.52 -7.97 -9.24
N PRO A 59 13.90 -8.19 -7.96
CA PRO A 59 15.32 -8.19 -7.54
C PRO A 59 16.11 -9.30 -8.23
N PHE A 60 17.34 -9.01 -8.68
CA PHE A 60 18.18 -9.93 -9.47
C PHE A 60 19.64 -9.89 -9.00
N VAL A 61 20.22 -11.07 -8.73
CA VAL A 61 21.67 -11.26 -8.58
C VAL A 61 22.10 -12.52 -9.33
N ALA A 62 23.14 -12.39 -10.16
CA ALA A 62 23.68 -13.50 -10.94
C ALA A 62 24.27 -14.61 -10.05
N GLY A 63 23.87 -15.85 -10.31
CA GLY A 63 24.30 -17.07 -9.61
C GLY A 63 23.15 -18.02 -9.23
N GLY A 64 21.89 -17.58 -9.36
CA GLY A 64 20.71 -18.35 -9.00
C GLY A 64 20.31 -19.42 -10.04
N ASP A 65 19.57 -20.43 -9.57
CA ASP A 65 19.07 -21.56 -10.36
C ASP A 65 17.80 -22.17 -9.78
N LEU A 66 17.03 -22.87 -10.63
CA LEU A 66 15.98 -23.77 -10.23
C LEU A 66 16.56 -25.15 -9.90
N MET A 67 16.31 -25.62 -8.68
CA MET A 67 16.84 -26.87 -8.14
C MET A 67 15.70 -27.88 -7.92
N LEU A 68 15.93 -29.14 -8.26
CA LEU A 68 15.03 -30.26 -7.98
C LEU A 68 15.67 -31.23 -6.99
N ARG A 69 14.89 -31.69 -6.01
CA ARG A 69 15.30 -32.73 -5.06
C ARG A 69 14.33 -33.90 -5.16
N GLU A 70 14.87 -35.11 -5.31
CA GLU A 70 14.06 -36.31 -5.58
C GLU A 70 13.12 -36.72 -4.42
N LYS A 71 13.42 -36.26 -3.20
CA LYS A 71 12.62 -36.48 -1.98
C LYS A 71 12.84 -35.31 -1.01
N SER A 72 11.89 -35.10 -0.11
CA SER A 72 11.94 -34.11 0.97
C SER A 72 12.85 -34.54 2.13
N SER A 73 14.10 -34.87 1.81
CA SER A 73 15.09 -35.41 2.75
C SER A 73 16.50 -34.87 2.45
N PRO A 74 17.31 -34.53 3.49
CA PRO A 74 18.66 -34.00 3.31
C PRO A 74 19.60 -34.91 2.51
N SER A 75 19.41 -36.23 2.58
CA SER A 75 20.24 -37.21 1.87
C SER A 75 19.77 -37.52 0.45
N ALA A 76 18.66 -36.92 -0.01
CA ALA A 76 18.14 -37.16 -1.35
C ALA A 76 19.02 -36.50 -2.43
N PRO A 77 19.14 -37.11 -3.63
CA PRO A 77 19.79 -36.48 -4.77
C PRO A 77 19.16 -35.14 -5.14
N GLU A 78 20.02 -34.20 -5.53
CA GLU A 78 19.68 -32.84 -5.94
C GLU A 78 20.22 -32.59 -7.35
N HIS A 79 19.41 -31.94 -8.18
CA HIS A 79 19.69 -31.70 -9.60
C HIS A 79 19.43 -30.23 -9.93
N ASN A 80 20.36 -29.60 -10.64
CA ASN A 80 20.19 -28.23 -11.11
C ASN A 80 19.52 -28.25 -12.50
N LEU A 81 18.26 -27.81 -12.58
CA LEU A 81 17.48 -27.88 -13.81
C LEU A 81 17.90 -26.80 -14.82
N THR A 82 18.38 -25.65 -14.35
CA THR A 82 18.59 -24.45 -15.18
C THR A 82 20.06 -24.16 -15.50
N ALA A 83 21.04 -24.86 -14.93
CA ALA A 83 22.47 -24.61 -15.12
C ALA A 83 22.91 -24.40 -16.58
N HIS A 84 22.31 -25.15 -17.51
CA HIS A 84 22.63 -25.09 -18.94
C HIS A 84 22.08 -23.82 -19.63
N ILE A 85 21.07 -23.18 -19.04
CA ILE A 85 20.51 -21.88 -19.42
C ILE A 85 21.20 -20.73 -18.65
N THR A 86 21.27 -20.81 -17.32
CA THR A 86 21.82 -19.73 -16.48
C THR A 86 23.31 -19.56 -16.64
N GLN A 87 24.04 -20.65 -16.92
CA GLN A 87 25.51 -20.69 -17.03
C GLN A 87 26.22 -20.06 -15.82
N GLY A 88 25.62 -20.15 -14.62
CA GLY A 88 26.10 -19.48 -13.40
C GLY A 88 25.97 -17.95 -13.39
N ASN A 89 25.36 -17.36 -14.42
CA ASN A 89 25.19 -15.91 -14.60
C ASN A 89 23.70 -15.48 -14.57
N GLY A 90 22.77 -16.42 -14.44
CA GLY A 90 21.34 -16.16 -14.32
C GLY A 90 20.84 -16.15 -12.88
N ASP A 91 19.53 -16.04 -12.73
CA ASP A 91 18.78 -16.16 -11.48
C ASP A 91 17.40 -16.76 -11.79
N ALA A 92 16.79 -17.42 -10.81
CA ALA A 92 15.48 -18.06 -10.93
C ALA A 92 14.66 -17.81 -9.66
N SER A 93 13.35 -17.61 -9.79
CA SER A 93 12.44 -17.33 -8.67
C SER A 93 11.05 -17.92 -8.90
N ASP A 94 10.26 -17.94 -7.84
CA ASP A 94 8.80 -18.12 -7.86
C ASP A 94 8.31 -19.37 -8.63
N PRO A 95 8.87 -20.59 -8.39
CA PRO A 95 8.31 -21.80 -8.95
C PRO A 95 6.89 -22.07 -8.43
N GLU A 96 6.01 -22.55 -9.32
CA GLU A 96 4.68 -23.07 -9.03
C GLU A 96 4.47 -24.38 -9.80
N VAL A 97 3.85 -25.37 -9.16
CA VAL A 97 3.59 -26.69 -9.77
C VAL A 97 2.21 -26.74 -10.43
N SER A 98 2.11 -27.47 -11.55
CA SER A 98 0.82 -27.79 -12.18
C SER A 98 -0.03 -28.70 -11.29
N TYR A 99 -1.36 -28.64 -11.44
CA TYR A 99 -2.29 -29.42 -10.61
C TYR A 99 -2.07 -30.93 -10.69
N ASP A 100 -1.55 -31.46 -11.80
CA ASP A 100 -1.21 -32.87 -11.95
C ASP A 100 0.18 -33.27 -11.43
N GLY A 101 0.95 -32.31 -10.90
CA GLY A 101 2.30 -32.51 -10.35
C GLY A 101 3.41 -32.67 -11.38
N LYS A 102 3.14 -32.49 -12.69
CA LYS A 102 4.08 -32.84 -13.78
C LYS A 102 4.79 -31.68 -14.44
N LYS A 103 4.42 -30.44 -14.15
CA LYS A 103 5.08 -29.25 -14.70
C LYS A 103 5.38 -28.23 -13.62
N VAL A 104 6.41 -27.43 -13.83
CA VAL A 104 6.79 -26.32 -12.95
C VAL A 104 6.88 -25.06 -13.79
N ALA A 105 6.03 -24.07 -13.52
CA ALA A 105 6.18 -22.72 -14.05
C ALA A 105 7.10 -21.94 -13.11
N PHE A 106 7.96 -21.06 -13.62
CA PHE A 106 8.88 -20.27 -12.81
C PHE A 106 9.36 -19.02 -13.57
N ALA A 107 9.92 -18.04 -12.86
CA ALA A 107 10.57 -16.90 -13.49
C ALA A 107 12.09 -17.15 -13.61
N LEU A 108 12.69 -16.77 -14.73
CA LEU A 108 14.15 -16.81 -14.92
C LEU A 108 14.64 -15.57 -15.67
N ARG A 109 15.74 -15.00 -15.17
CA ARG A 109 16.46 -13.89 -15.78
C ARG A 109 17.93 -14.27 -15.98
N CYS A 110 18.49 -13.87 -17.11
CA CYS A 110 19.92 -13.98 -17.37
C CYS A 110 20.38 -12.87 -18.33
N PRO A 111 21.66 -12.45 -18.27
CA PRO A 111 22.23 -11.44 -19.15
C PRO A 111 22.13 -11.80 -20.63
N THR A 112 21.97 -10.81 -21.50
CA THR A 112 21.99 -10.98 -22.97
C THR A 112 23.34 -11.45 -23.52
N SER A 113 24.41 -11.41 -22.72
CA SER A 113 25.74 -11.95 -23.03
C SER A 113 25.86 -13.48 -22.82
N ASN A 114 24.84 -14.12 -22.24
CA ASN A 114 24.80 -15.56 -22.05
C ASN A 114 24.69 -16.29 -23.41
N THR A 115 25.34 -17.46 -23.52
CA THR A 115 25.47 -18.19 -24.79
C THR A 115 24.43 -19.29 -25.01
N ALA A 116 23.57 -19.56 -24.02
CA ALA A 116 22.55 -20.59 -24.08
C ALA A 116 21.48 -20.27 -25.14
N THR A 117 20.95 -21.33 -25.75
CA THR A 117 19.86 -21.24 -26.73
C THR A 117 18.68 -22.12 -26.33
N ILE A 118 17.48 -21.67 -26.66
CA ILE A 118 16.24 -22.43 -26.57
C ILE A 118 15.52 -22.30 -27.91
N ASP A 119 15.04 -23.41 -28.48
CA ASP A 119 14.39 -23.45 -29.80
C ASP A 119 15.16 -22.74 -30.94
N GLY A 120 16.50 -22.79 -30.88
CA GLY A 120 17.40 -22.15 -31.85
C GLY A 120 17.53 -20.63 -31.71
N GLN A 121 16.97 -20.03 -30.66
CA GLN A 121 17.08 -18.60 -30.34
C GLN A 121 17.88 -18.37 -29.05
N PRO A 122 18.47 -17.19 -28.81
CA PRO A 122 19.08 -16.85 -27.53
C PRO A 122 18.09 -17.06 -26.37
N ALA A 123 18.50 -17.78 -25.34
CA ALA A 123 17.67 -18.10 -24.18
C ALA A 123 17.40 -16.85 -23.31
N CYS A 124 18.40 -15.97 -23.21
CA CYS A 124 18.42 -14.84 -22.29
C CYS A 124 18.06 -13.51 -22.98
N THR A 125 17.16 -12.75 -22.36
CA THR A 125 16.66 -11.45 -22.86
C THR A 125 17.20 -10.24 -22.08
N GLY A 126 17.88 -10.47 -20.95
CA GLY A 126 18.24 -9.44 -19.96
C GLY A 126 17.13 -9.11 -18.95
N ARG A 127 15.92 -9.67 -19.10
CA ARG A 127 14.73 -9.44 -18.27
C ARG A 127 14.21 -10.73 -17.66
N TRP A 128 13.46 -10.63 -16.56
CA TRP A 128 12.67 -11.74 -16.03
C TRP A 128 11.60 -12.15 -17.05
N ASN A 129 11.54 -13.44 -17.33
CA ASN A 129 10.57 -14.03 -18.23
C ASN A 129 10.02 -15.32 -17.60
N ILE A 130 8.82 -15.73 -18.01
CA ILE A 130 8.18 -16.95 -17.53
C ILE A 130 8.69 -18.14 -18.33
N TRP A 131 9.01 -19.22 -17.62
CA TRP A 131 9.44 -20.52 -18.15
C TRP A 131 8.58 -21.65 -17.59
N GLU A 132 8.59 -22.78 -18.27
CA GLU A 132 7.96 -24.03 -17.85
C GLU A 132 8.96 -25.18 -17.97
N TYR A 133 9.05 -26.02 -16.94
CA TYR A 133 9.73 -27.32 -16.99
C TYR A 133 8.68 -28.42 -17.02
N ASP A 134 8.61 -29.18 -18.11
CA ASP A 134 7.61 -30.22 -18.35
C ASP A 134 8.21 -31.62 -18.17
N MET A 135 7.79 -32.35 -17.14
CA MET A 135 8.23 -33.72 -16.81
C MET A 135 7.26 -34.79 -17.35
N SER A 136 6.19 -34.42 -18.07
CA SER A 136 5.13 -35.35 -18.48
C SER A 136 5.61 -36.50 -19.38
N GLY A 137 6.72 -36.33 -20.09
CA GLY A 137 7.32 -37.33 -20.98
C GLY A 137 8.52 -38.11 -20.43
N GLY A 138 8.92 -37.91 -19.17
CA GLY A 138 10.21 -38.43 -18.66
C GLY A 138 10.25 -38.71 -17.15
N SER A 139 11.47 -38.87 -16.62
CA SER A 139 11.74 -38.84 -15.18
C SER A 139 11.68 -37.40 -14.65
N LEU A 140 11.73 -37.22 -13.33
CA LEU A 140 11.84 -35.91 -12.66
C LEU A 140 12.96 -35.02 -13.24
N THR A 141 14.05 -35.63 -13.71
CA THR A 141 15.23 -34.95 -14.28
C THR A 141 15.29 -35.00 -15.81
N GLY A 142 14.39 -35.76 -16.44
CA GLY A 142 14.31 -35.96 -17.90
C GLY A 142 13.27 -35.08 -18.58
N GLY A 143 12.72 -34.08 -17.87
CA GLY A 143 11.80 -33.10 -18.42
C GLY A 143 12.46 -32.08 -19.36
N THR A 144 11.63 -31.33 -20.07
CA THR A 144 12.02 -30.34 -21.08
C THR A 144 11.71 -28.91 -20.61
N LEU A 145 12.65 -27.98 -20.78
CA LEU A 145 12.39 -26.54 -20.60
C LEU A 145 11.69 -25.94 -21.82
N ARG A 146 10.75 -25.02 -21.56
CA ARG A 146 10.06 -24.17 -22.53
C ARG A 146 10.07 -22.73 -22.01
N ARG A 147 10.42 -21.77 -22.87
CA ARG A 147 10.27 -20.34 -22.55
C ARG A 147 8.87 -19.87 -22.95
N ILE A 148 8.12 -19.29 -22.02
CA ILE A 148 6.72 -18.85 -22.23
C ILE A 148 6.65 -17.38 -22.65
N THR A 149 7.38 -16.49 -21.97
CA THR A 149 7.51 -15.08 -22.39
C THR A 149 8.92 -14.76 -22.89
N ALA A 150 9.04 -13.82 -23.82
CA ALA A 150 10.31 -13.43 -24.46
C ALA A 150 10.49 -11.90 -24.50
N SER A 151 10.02 -11.23 -23.46
CA SER A 151 10.14 -9.79 -23.24
C SER A 151 11.60 -9.35 -23.09
N THR A 152 11.96 -8.29 -23.81
CA THR A 152 13.24 -7.57 -23.68
C THR A 152 13.10 -6.20 -22.99
N ALA A 153 11.86 -5.77 -22.72
CA ALA A 153 11.53 -4.42 -22.22
C ALA A 153 10.85 -4.41 -20.83
N HIS A 154 10.32 -5.56 -20.41
CA HIS A 154 9.52 -5.74 -19.20
C HIS A 154 9.95 -7.02 -18.49
N ASP A 155 9.71 -7.07 -17.20
CA ASP A 155 10.01 -8.19 -16.32
C ASP A 155 8.69 -8.87 -15.93
N ASP A 156 8.62 -10.19 -16.13
CA ASP A 156 7.50 -11.07 -15.79
C ASP A 156 7.93 -12.03 -14.67
N VAL A 157 7.22 -12.05 -13.54
CA VAL A 157 7.54 -12.78 -12.29
C VAL A 157 6.29 -13.39 -11.64
N ASP A 158 6.46 -14.13 -10.55
CA ASP A 158 5.37 -14.80 -9.80
C ASP A 158 4.32 -15.58 -10.66
N PRO A 159 4.69 -16.55 -11.51
CA PRO A 159 3.72 -17.29 -12.33
C PRO A 159 2.91 -18.34 -11.55
N ALA A 160 1.63 -18.48 -11.88
CA ALA A 160 0.79 -19.60 -11.45
C ALA A 160 -0.14 -20.09 -12.57
N TYR A 161 -0.47 -21.39 -12.57
CA TYR A 161 -1.33 -22.02 -13.58
C TYR A 161 -2.81 -21.62 -13.40
N LEU A 162 -3.48 -21.22 -14.47
CA LEU A 162 -4.93 -21.12 -14.52
C LEU A 162 -5.56 -22.51 -14.81
N PRO A 163 -6.68 -22.86 -14.17
CA PRO A 163 -7.31 -24.18 -14.31
C PRO A 163 -7.91 -24.39 -15.71
N ALA A 164 -8.24 -25.65 -16.02
CA ALA A 164 -8.78 -26.11 -17.30
C ALA A 164 -7.88 -25.77 -18.51
N GLY A 165 -6.56 -25.72 -18.29
CA GLY A 165 -5.58 -25.40 -19.34
C GLY A 165 -5.67 -23.97 -19.89
N ARG A 166 -6.34 -23.05 -19.17
CA ARG A 166 -6.55 -21.66 -19.61
C ARG A 166 -5.26 -20.83 -19.70
N GLY A 167 -4.16 -21.31 -19.14
CA GLY A 167 -2.83 -20.72 -19.25
C GLY A 167 -2.27 -20.31 -17.90
N PHE A 168 -1.87 -19.05 -17.76
CA PHE A 168 -1.15 -18.55 -16.58
C PHE A 168 -1.70 -17.22 -16.08
N VAL A 169 -1.58 -16.98 -14.77
CA VAL A 169 -1.55 -15.65 -14.15
C VAL A 169 -0.11 -15.36 -13.71
N PHE A 170 0.33 -14.11 -13.76
CA PHE A 170 1.69 -13.69 -13.37
C PHE A 170 1.70 -12.19 -13.03
N ALA A 171 2.70 -11.73 -12.27
CA ALA A 171 2.94 -10.31 -12.05
C ALA A 171 3.89 -9.74 -13.13
N SER A 172 3.64 -8.52 -13.61
CA SER A 172 4.50 -7.91 -14.64
C SER A 172 4.46 -6.38 -14.64
N ASN A 173 5.61 -5.76 -14.93
CA ASN A 173 5.79 -4.30 -14.99
C ASN A 173 5.46 -3.69 -16.37
N ARG A 174 4.93 -4.51 -17.30
CA ARG A 174 4.57 -4.12 -18.67
C ARG A 174 3.45 -3.07 -18.77
N GLN A 175 2.51 -3.05 -17.83
CA GLN A 175 1.40 -2.08 -17.77
C GLN A 175 0.64 -1.94 -19.11
N VAL A 176 0.25 -3.07 -19.74
CA VAL A 176 -0.25 -3.13 -21.13
C VAL A 176 -1.33 -2.09 -21.45
N LYS A 177 -2.24 -1.86 -20.51
CA LYS A 177 -3.34 -0.90 -20.66
C LYS A 177 -3.18 0.34 -19.78
N SER A 178 -2.71 0.21 -18.54
CA SER A 178 -2.54 1.39 -17.66
C SER A 178 -1.54 2.40 -18.23
N SER A 179 -0.44 1.95 -18.87
CA SER A 179 0.55 2.87 -19.45
C SER A 179 0.03 3.68 -20.64
N LEU A 180 -1.09 3.27 -21.25
CA LEU A 180 -1.75 3.97 -22.36
C LEU A 180 -2.93 4.85 -21.91
N ASN A 181 -3.46 4.61 -20.71
CA ASN A 181 -4.60 5.30 -20.13
C ASN A 181 -4.23 5.93 -18.77
N GLN A 182 -3.12 6.66 -18.72
CA GLN A 182 -2.78 7.45 -17.54
C GLN A 182 -3.69 8.66 -17.43
N ALA A 183 -3.74 9.26 -16.24
CA ALA A 183 -4.58 10.42 -16.00
C ALA A 183 -4.19 11.60 -16.91
N LEU A 184 -5.13 12.54 -17.07
CA LEU A 184 -4.93 13.75 -17.88
C LEU A 184 -4.63 13.46 -19.37
N GLY A 185 -5.04 12.30 -19.89
CA GLY A 185 -4.91 11.92 -21.30
C GLY A 185 -3.47 11.64 -21.73
N ARG A 186 -2.66 11.07 -20.84
CA ARG A 186 -1.23 10.80 -21.05
C ARG A 186 -0.97 9.30 -21.25
N ALA A 187 0.17 9.00 -21.88
CA ALA A 187 0.73 7.65 -21.96
C ALA A 187 2.16 7.66 -21.41
N TYR A 188 2.40 6.88 -20.35
CA TYR A 188 3.70 6.66 -19.71
C TYR A 188 3.63 5.46 -18.75
N HIS A 189 4.76 4.81 -18.47
CA HIS A 189 4.83 3.82 -17.40
C HIS A 189 4.80 4.51 -16.03
N ALA A 190 3.89 4.09 -15.17
CA ALA A 190 3.83 4.52 -13.77
C ALA A 190 4.95 3.88 -12.95
N LEU A 191 5.49 4.64 -12.00
CA LEU A 191 6.20 4.11 -10.84
C LEU A 191 5.23 3.86 -9.69
N ASP A 192 5.68 3.11 -8.69
CA ASP A 192 4.99 2.97 -7.41
C ASP A 192 4.87 4.29 -6.61
N GLU A 193 4.10 4.22 -5.53
CA GLU A 193 3.79 5.33 -4.61
C GLU A 193 5.02 5.72 -3.71
N TYR A 194 6.21 5.15 -3.96
CA TYR A 194 7.52 5.61 -3.45
C TYR A 194 8.45 6.14 -4.56
N GLU A 195 7.93 6.26 -5.79
CA GLU A 195 8.63 6.70 -6.99
C GLU A 195 9.87 5.83 -7.33
N ARG A 196 9.81 4.51 -7.07
CA ARG A 196 10.94 3.57 -7.24
C ARG A 196 10.88 2.75 -8.52
N GLU A 197 10.04 1.73 -8.53
CA GLU A 197 10.00 0.67 -9.53
C GLU A 197 8.76 0.84 -10.40
N ARG A 198 8.82 0.36 -11.65
CA ARG A 198 7.63 0.27 -12.48
C ARG A 198 6.64 -0.69 -11.85
N VAL A 199 5.41 -0.21 -11.64
CA VAL A 199 4.38 -0.97 -10.93
C VAL A 199 4.15 -2.35 -11.55
N LEU A 200 4.41 -3.41 -10.76
CA LEU A 200 3.91 -4.75 -11.02
C LEU A 200 2.38 -4.81 -10.85
N ASN A 201 1.69 -5.21 -11.90
CA ASN A 201 0.27 -5.60 -11.83
C ASN A 201 0.09 -7.03 -12.35
N LEU A 202 -1.01 -7.67 -11.97
CA LEU A 202 -1.32 -9.01 -12.44
C LEU A 202 -1.78 -9.00 -13.90
N HIS A 203 -1.31 -10.00 -14.63
CA HIS A 203 -1.64 -10.28 -16.02
C HIS A 203 -2.03 -11.75 -16.17
N THR A 204 -2.87 -12.04 -17.16
CA THR A 204 -3.16 -13.42 -17.58
C THR A 204 -2.75 -13.63 -19.03
N MET A 205 -2.44 -14.88 -19.39
CA MET A 205 -2.06 -15.28 -20.75
C MET A 205 -2.46 -16.72 -21.04
N ALA A 206 -2.56 -17.07 -22.32
CA ALA A 206 -2.80 -18.44 -22.76
C ALA A 206 -1.58 -19.34 -22.49
N ALA A 207 -1.78 -20.66 -22.53
CA ALA A 207 -0.75 -21.66 -22.21
C ALA A 207 0.46 -21.69 -23.17
N ASP A 208 0.38 -20.99 -24.31
CA ASP A 208 1.44 -20.78 -25.29
C ASP A 208 2.17 -19.43 -25.14
N GLY A 209 1.81 -18.62 -24.14
CA GLY A 209 2.34 -17.26 -23.93
C GLY A 209 1.65 -16.17 -24.75
N SER A 210 0.64 -16.51 -25.55
CA SER A 210 -0.14 -15.54 -26.33
C SER A 210 -1.25 -14.87 -25.50
N ASN A 211 -1.87 -13.82 -26.06
CA ASN A 211 -3.00 -13.10 -25.47
C ASN A 211 -2.72 -12.62 -24.01
N ILE A 212 -1.60 -11.93 -23.80
CA ILE A 212 -1.29 -11.30 -22.50
C ILE A 212 -2.26 -10.15 -22.24
N GLN A 213 -3.03 -10.23 -21.16
CA GLN A 213 -4.02 -9.23 -20.75
C GLN A 213 -3.72 -8.74 -19.33
N GLN A 214 -3.76 -7.42 -19.11
CA GLN A 214 -3.69 -6.83 -17.78
C GLN A 214 -5.02 -7.01 -17.05
N ILE A 215 -4.98 -7.51 -15.81
CA ILE A 215 -6.17 -7.77 -14.99
C ILE A 215 -6.25 -6.93 -13.71
N THR A 216 -5.14 -6.34 -13.24
CA THR A 216 -5.16 -5.36 -12.13
C THR A 216 -4.46 -4.05 -12.50
N PHE A 217 -4.80 -2.99 -11.76
CA PHE A 217 -4.49 -1.59 -12.08
C PHE A 217 -4.14 -0.79 -10.82
N ASN A 218 -3.38 -1.40 -9.90
CA ASN A 218 -2.95 -0.74 -8.66
C ASN A 218 -1.88 0.33 -8.94
N GLN A 219 -1.68 1.27 -8.01
CA GLN A 219 -0.55 2.22 -8.05
C GLN A 219 0.70 1.64 -7.42
N SER A 220 0.57 0.71 -6.47
CA SER A 220 1.67 -0.09 -5.94
C SER A 220 1.57 -1.55 -6.39
N HIS A 221 2.49 -2.40 -5.96
CA HIS A 221 2.63 -3.76 -6.51
C HIS A 221 1.48 -4.72 -6.13
N ASP A 222 1.07 -5.54 -7.09
CA ASP A 222 0.30 -6.77 -6.87
C ASP A 222 1.23 -7.98 -7.16
N ARG A 223 1.53 -8.80 -6.16
CA ARG A 223 2.54 -9.89 -6.18
C ARG A 223 1.99 -11.24 -5.69
N ASN A 224 2.75 -12.30 -5.95
CA ASN A 224 2.51 -13.68 -5.51
C ASN A 224 1.06 -14.21 -5.77
N PRO A 225 0.52 -14.17 -7.01
CA PRO A 225 -0.79 -14.74 -7.30
C PRO A 225 -0.78 -16.27 -7.23
N VAL A 226 -1.82 -16.84 -6.62
CA VAL A 226 -2.13 -18.27 -6.64
C VAL A 226 -3.63 -18.47 -6.93
N VAL A 227 -4.01 -19.61 -7.49
CA VAL A 227 -5.44 -19.92 -7.73
C VAL A 227 -6.02 -20.73 -6.57
N ARG A 228 -7.08 -20.21 -5.98
CA ARG A 228 -7.87 -20.85 -4.91
C ARG A 228 -8.77 -21.95 -5.46
N ALA A 229 -9.22 -22.87 -4.62
CA ALA A 229 -10.08 -23.99 -5.02
C ALA A 229 -11.40 -23.55 -5.71
N ASN A 230 -11.91 -22.34 -5.40
CA ASN A 230 -13.10 -21.77 -6.05
C ASN A 230 -12.84 -21.14 -7.43
N GLY A 231 -11.58 -21.08 -7.88
CA GLY A 231 -11.17 -20.47 -9.15
C GLY A 231 -10.83 -18.98 -9.10
N ASP A 232 -10.96 -18.33 -7.95
CA ASP A 232 -10.45 -16.95 -7.77
C ASP A 232 -8.92 -16.98 -7.69
N ILE A 233 -8.28 -15.98 -8.28
CA ILE A 233 -6.87 -15.65 -8.03
C ILE A 233 -6.80 -14.94 -6.68
N MET A 234 -5.98 -15.45 -5.76
CA MET A 234 -5.59 -14.82 -4.50
C MET A 234 -4.17 -14.29 -4.61
N PHE A 235 -3.90 -13.10 -4.09
CA PHE A 235 -2.60 -12.44 -4.24
C PHE A 235 -2.35 -11.43 -3.11
N SER A 236 -1.11 -10.97 -3.00
CA SER A 236 -0.73 -9.90 -2.07
C SER A 236 -0.70 -8.56 -2.79
N ARG A 237 -1.50 -7.60 -2.31
CA ARG A 237 -1.57 -6.23 -2.82
C ARG A 237 -0.94 -5.27 -1.83
N TRP A 238 0.01 -4.47 -2.30
CA TRP A 238 0.52 -3.32 -1.57
C TRP A 238 -0.53 -2.19 -1.59
N GLU A 239 -1.07 -1.86 -0.41
CA GLU A 239 -1.86 -0.65 -0.18
C GLU A 239 -0.89 0.46 0.31
N HIS A 240 -0.58 1.45 -0.55
CA HIS A 240 0.29 2.58 -0.21
C HIS A 240 -0.35 3.97 -0.40
N VAL A 241 -1.70 4.05 -0.29
CA VAL A 241 -2.41 5.34 -0.33
C VAL A 241 -2.37 6.02 1.02
N ALA A 242 -1.86 7.25 1.06
CA ALA A 242 -1.79 8.06 2.27
C ALA A 242 -0.97 7.36 3.37
N ASP A 243 -1.51 7.19 4.57
CA ASP A 243 -0.78 6.56 5.68
C ASP A 243 -0.97 5.04 5.74
N ARG A 244 -1.62 4.42 4.74
CA ARG A 244 -1.52 2.97 4.56
C ARG A 244 -0.18 2.67 3.92
N ASN A 245 0.53 1.67 4.44
CA ASN A 245 1.73 1.14 3.80
C ASN A 245 1.98 -0.31 4.25
N ARG A 246 1.48 -1.27 3.46
CA ARG A 246 1.59 -2.73 3.72
C ARG A 246 1.03 -3.56 2.57
N PHE A 247 1.34 -4.85 2.58
CA PHE A 247 0.63 -5.86 1.79
C PHE A 247 -0.55 -6.48 2.55
N ALA A 248 -1.73 -6.49 1.93
CA ALA A 248 -2.90 -7.25 2.38
C ALA A 248 -3.32 -8.27 1.32
N ILE A 249 -4.09 -9.29 1.72
CA ILE A 249 -4.47 -10.41 0.84
C ILE A 249 -5.74 -10.03 0.08
N PHE A 250 -5.67 -10.04 -1.25
CA PHE A 250 -6.77 -9.74 -2.16
C PHE A 250 -7.16 -10.98 -2.97
N ARG A 251 -8.35 -10.91 -3.57
CA ARG A 251 -8.84 -11.86 -4.55
C ARG A 251 -9.38 -11.13 -5.79
N THR A 252 -9.39 -11.81 -6.93
CA THR A 252 -10.09 -11.40 -8.15
C THR A 252 -10.38 -12.62 -9.01
N LYS A 253 -11.33 -12.54 -9.95
CA LYS A 253 -11.55 -13.60 -10.93
C LYS A 253 -10.45 -13.62 -12.01
N PRO A 254 -10.31 -14.70 -12.79
CA PRO A 254 -9.32 -14.78 -13.88
C PRO A 254 -9.41 -13.68 -14.96
N ASP A 255 -10.55 -13.00 -15.07
CA ASP A 255 -10.80 -11.85 -15.95
C ASP A 255 -10.53 -10.49 -15.27
N GLY A 256 -10.09 -10.46 -14.01
CA GLY A 256 -9.88 -9.25 -13.21
C GLY A 256 -11.14 -8.62 -12.62
N THR A 257 -12.33 -9.20 -12.83
CA THR A 257 -13.57 -8.73 -12.19
C THR A 257 -13.67 -9.18 -10.73
N ASP A 258 -14.61 -8.59 -9.97
CA ASP A 258 -14.85 -8.94 -8.57
C ASP A 258 -13.57 -8.83 -7.69
N LEU A 259 -12.73 -7.85 -8.01
CA LEU A 259 -11.51 -7.57 -7.26
C LEU A 259 -11.87 -7.07 -5.86
N PHE A 260 -11.54 -7.83 -4.82
CA PHE A 260 -11.90 -7.48 -3.44
C PHE A 260 -10.82 -7.92 -2.45
N VAL A 261 -10.71 -7.23 -1.32
CA VAL A 261 -9.85 -7.67 -0.22
C VAL A 261 -10.40 -8.94 0.42
N LEU A 262 -9.57 -9.96 0.55
CA LEU A 262 -9.91 -11.20 1.26
C LEU A 262 -9.66 -11.02 2.76
N TYR A 263 -8.46 -10.56 3.14
CA TYR A 263 -8.03 -10.43 4.54
C TYR A 263 -6.90 -9.40 4.71
N GLY A 264 -6.75 -8.82 5.90
CA GLY A 264 -5.53 -8.14 6.32
C GLY A 264 -5.52 -6.61 6.20
N ALA A 265 -6.50 -6.00 5.54
CA ALA A 265 -6.58 -4.54 5.39
C ALA A 265 -6.94 -3.77 6.69
N GLN A 266 -6.95 -4.43 7.83
CA GLN A 266 -7.07 -3.85 9.17
C GLN A 266 -6.53 -4.73 10.31
N SER A 267 -5.85 -5.82 9.96
CA SER A 267 -5.30 -6.76 10.92
C SER A 267 -3.91 -6.31 11.40
N PRO A 268 -3.43 -6.80 12.56
CA PRO A 268 -2.11 -6.47 13.09
C PRO A 268 -0.99 -7.19 12.33
N GLY A 269 0.22 -6.65 12.48
CA GLY A 269 1.38 -6.92 11.61
C GLY A 269 1.37 -6.04 10.37
N ASN A 270 2.50 -5.98 9.65
CA ASN A 270 2.60 -5.14 8.47
C ASN A 270 2.12 -5.88 7.20
N SER A 271 2.96 -6.70 6.57
CA SER A 271 2.74 -7.18 5.20
C SER A 271 2.53 -8.70 5.11
N PHE A 272 1.39 -9.12 4.58
CA PHE A 272 1.11 -10.51 4.23
C PHE A 272 1.63 -10.80 2.82
N LEU A 273 2.58 -11.74 2.68
CA LEU A 273 3.11 -12.24 1.41
C LEU A 273 2.87 -13.75 1.26
N HIS A 274 3.07 -14.26 0.04
CA HIS A 274 2.97 -15.69 -0.29
C HIS A 274 1.69 -16.39 0.23
N PRO A 275 0.48 -15.82 0.03
CA PRO A 275 -0.75 -16.42 0.56
C PRO A 275 -1.09 -17.72 -0.19
N ARG A 276 -1.37 -18.81 0.53
CA ARG A 276 -1.78 -20.10 -0.03
C ARG A 276 -2.89 -20.77 0.79
N GLU A 277 -3.83 -21.43 0.13
CA GLU A 277 -4.88 -22.19 0.85
C GLU A 277 -4.30 -23.45 1.50
N MET A 278 -4.67 -23.68 2.76
CA MET A 278 -4.43 -24.93 3.48
C MET A 278 -5.26 -26.07 2.86
N ASP A 279 -4.87 -27.32 3.13
CA ASP A 279 -5.56 -28.51 2.63
C ASP A 279 -7.07 -28.45 2.92
N PRO A 280 -7.95 -28.41 1.90
CA PRO A 280 -9.40 -28.32 2.08
C PRO A 280 -10.02 -29.59 2.69
N SER A 281 -9.26 -30.69 2.79
CA SER A 281 -9.64 -31.92 3.48
C SER A 281 -9.10 -32.04 4.92
N GLY A 282 -8.22 -31.13 5.32
CA GLY A 282 -7.55 -31.13 6.63
C GLY A 282 -8.30 -30.35 7.73
N PRO A 283 -7.84 -30.44 8.99
CA PRO A 283 -8.32 -29.61 10.12
C PRO A 283 -8.21 -28.09 9.90
N TYR A 284 -7.43 -27.65 8.91
CA TYR A 284 -7.29 -26.25 8.50
C TYR A 284 -8.10 -25.90 7.23
N ALA A 285 -9.13 -26.69 6.88
CA ALA A 285 -9.99 -26.40 5.73
C ALA A 285 -10.54 -24.96 5.78
N GLY A 286 -10.31 -24.19 4.72
CA GLY A 286 -10.72 -22.79 4.61
C GLY A 286 -9.74 -21.76 5.23
N TYR A 287 -8.63 -22.22 5.81
CA TYR A 287 -7.54 -21.34 6.24
C TYR A 287 -6.58 -20.99 5.09
N VAL A 288 -5.88 -19.87 5.24
CA VAL A 288 -4.77 -19.44 4.39
C VAL A 288 -3.48 -19.44 5.22
N ALA A 289 -2.42 -20.04 4.69
CA ALA A 289 -1.05 -19.84 5.15
C ALA A 289 -0.44 -18.61 4.45
N SER A 290 0.33 -17.81 5.18
CA SER A 290 1.03 -16.63 4.62
C SER A 290 2.24 -16.27 5.49
N SER A 291 3.30 -15.74 4.90
CA SER A 291 4.38 -15.09 5.63
C SER A 291 3.98 -13.65 5.99
N LEU A 292 4.06 -13.27 7.27
CA LEU A 292 3.80 -11.92 7.75
C LEU A 292 5.12 -11.24 8.10
N VAL A 293 5.48 -10.23 7.31
CA VAL A 293 6.81 -9.61 7.25
C VAL A 293 6.73 -8.09 7.45
N PRO A 294 7.81 -7.41 7.88
CA PRO A 294 7.93 -5.96 7.72
C PRO A 294 8.17 -5.57 6.26
N LEU A 295 7.97 -4.29 5.92
CA LEU A 295 8.18 -3.77 4.56
C LEU A 295 9.62 -3.93 4.04
N SER A 296 10.63 -3.83 4.92
CA SER A 296 12.05 -3.73 4.54
C SER A 296 12.98 -4.36 5.58
N ARG A 297 14.25 -4.54 5.17
CA ARG A 297 15.41 -5.08 5.91
C ARG A 297 15.43 -6.58 6.29
N GLU A 298 14.32 -7.31 6.25
CA GLU A 298 14.32 -8.72 6.73
C GLU A 298 14.53 -9.82 5.68
N GLN A 299 14.83 -9.46 4.43
CA GLN A 299 15.05 -10.40 3.33
C GLN A 299 13.87 -11.41 3.24
N GLU A 300 12.67 -10.84 3.08
CA GLU A 300 11.34 -11.48 2.93
C GLU A 300 10.93 -12.47 4.04
N GLY A 301 11.61 -12.47 5.20
CA GLY A 301 11.32 -13.37 6.32
C GLY A 301 10.58 -12.74 7.50
N GLY A 302 9.64 -13.48 8.08
CA GLY A 302 8.90 -13.07 9.27
C GLY A 302 8.17 -14.24 9.92
N ALA A 303 6.93 -14.02 10.37
CA ALA A 303 6.13 -15.04 11.01
C ALA A 303 5.34 -15.90 10.01
N LEU A 304 5.26 -17.20 10.28
CA LEU A 304 4.35 -18.10 9.58
C LEU A 304 2.95 -17.97 10.17
N MET A 305 2.01 -17.41 9.41
CA MET A 305 0.63 -17.17 9.85
C MET A 305 -0.32 -18.22 9.28
N PHE A 306 -1.22 -18.73 10.12
CA PHE A 306 -2.46 -19.38 9.69
C PHE A 306 -3.65 -18.44 9.95
N ILE A 307 -4.41 -18.16 8.90
CA ILE A 307 -5.48 -17.17 8.83
C ILE A 307 -6.79 -17.88 8.55
N ASP A 308 -7.81 -17.73 9.41
CA ASP A 308 -9.17 -18.24 9.19
C ASP A 308 -9.93 -17.32 8.22
N ALA A 309 -9.53 -17.38 6.95
CA ALA A 309 -10.18 -16.67 5.85
C ALA A 309 -11.56 -17.25 5.48
N ALA A 310 -12.00 -18.33 6.13
CA ALA A 310 -13.36 -18.85 5.99
C ALA A 310 -14.34 -18.15 6.93
N ASN A 311 -13.94 -17.83 8.17
CA ASN A 311 -14.82 -17.26 9.19
C ASN A 311 -14.53 -15.78 9.54
N TYR A 312 -13.42 -15.19 9.09
CA TYR A 312 -13.05 -13.80 9.42
C TYR A 312 -12.70 -12.99 8.17
N SER A 313 -12.90 -11.67 8.22
CA SER A 313 -12.38 -10.73 7.21
C SER A 313 -11.22 -9.88 7.70
N GLU A 314 -11.02 -9.82 9.02
CA GLU A 314 -9.90 -9.22 9.75
C GLU A 314 -9.76 -9.94 11.10
N GLN A 315 -8.64 -9.76 11.79
CA GLN A 315 -8.29 -10.44 13.05
C GLN A 315 -9.43 -10.51 14.09
N ASN A 316 -10.20 -9.43 14.21
CA ASN A 316 -11.32 -9.30 15.14
C ASN A 316 -12.63 -8.91 14.40
N THR A 317 -12.84 -9.42 13.18
CA THR A 317 -14.07 -9.20 12.40
C THR A 317 -14.63 -10.54 11.92
N PRO A 318 -15.40 -11.24 12.77
CA PRO A 318 -16.04 -12.51 12.43
C PRO A 318 -17.18 -12.35 11.41
N ALA A 319 -17.46 -13.44 10.69
CA ALA A 319 -18.49 -13.52 9.66
C ALA A 319 -19.93 -13.34 10.18
N ASN A 320 -20.19 -13.72 11.43
CA ASN A 320 -21.50 -13.64 12.08
C ASN A 320 -21.36 -13.87 13.60
N ARG A 321 -22.46 -13.74 14.36
CA ARG A 321 -22.49 -13.89 15.83
C ARG A 321 -22.17 -15.29 16.39
N THR A 322 -22.12 -16.36 15.60
CA THR A 322 -21.76 -17.71 16.08
C THR A 322 -20.25 -17.97 16.04
N VAL A 323 -19.51 -17.17 15.28
CA VAL A 323 -18.05 -17.17 15.24
C VAL A 323 -17.52 -16.27 16.38
N PRO A 324 -16.45 -16.67 17.11
CA PRO A 324 -15.85 -15.84 18.16
C PRO A 324 -15.46 -14.43 17.70
N ALA A 325 -15.48 -13.46 18.62
CA ALA A 325 -15.18 -12.05 18.30
C ALA A 325 -13.70 -11.79 17.93
N GLN A 326 -12.81 -12.75 18.18
CA GLN A 326 -11.35 -12.64 18.00
C GLN A 326 -10.80 -13.98 17.50
N GLY A 327 -9.79 -13.94 16.63
CA GLY A 327 -9.03 -15.13 16.22
C GLY A 327 -8.87 -15.33 14.71
N GLY A 328 -8.99 -14.28 13.90
CA GLY A 328 -8.85 -14.37 12.44
C GLY A 328 -7.46 -14.80 11.95
N GLN A 329 -6.40 -14.58 12.72
CA GLN A 329 -5.04 -15.07 12.47
C GLN A 329 -4.34 -15.52 13.75
N ARG A 330 -3.38 -16.44 13.58
CA ARG A 330 -2.39 -16.81 14.59
C ARG A 330 -1.06 -17.16 13.93
N GLN A 331 0.05 -17.05 14.67
CA GLN A 331 1.27 -17.74 14.25
C GLN A 331 1.03 -19.25 14.31
N ALA A 332 1.54 -19.99 13.32
CA ALA A 332 1.43 -21.45 13.28
C ALA A 332 2.44 -22.14 14.22
N THR A 333 3.45 -21.39 14.65
CA THR A 333 4.57 -21.81 15.50
C THR A 333 4.24 -21.64 16.98
N ALA A 334 4.75 -22.54 17.83
CA ALA A 334 4.61 -22.43 19.29
C ALA A 334 5.49 -21.31 19.86
N GLU A 335 6.69 -21.16 19.32
CA GLU A 335 7.58 -20.03 19.59
C GLU A 335 7.25 -18.87 18.65
N THR A 336 7.24 -17.65 19.20
CA THR A 336 7.01 -16.42 18.42
C THR A 336 8.18 -16.19 17.46
N LEU A 337 7.89 -16.08 16.17
CA LEU A 337 8.77 -15.48 15.18
C LEU A 337 8.46 -13.98 15.14
N ASP A 338 9.48 -13.13 15.16
CA ASP A 338 9.29 -11.67 15.03
C ASP A 338 8.78 -11.33 13.63
N ASN A 339 7.71 -10.55 13.56
CA ASN A 339 7.08 -10.10 12.32
C ASN A 339 7.22 -8.59 12.09
N ASP A 340 8.02 -7.92 12.92
CA ASP A 340 8.47 -6.55 12.76
C ASP A 340 9.96 -6.57 12.34
N ARG A 341 10.69 -5.47 12.55
CA ARG A 341 12.10 -5.28 12.17
C ARG A 341 13.09 -5.68 13.27
N GLY A 342 12.65 -6.45 14.26
CA GLY A 342 13.44 -6.79 15.44
C GLY A 342 14.34 -8.00 15.22
N LEU A 343 15.23 -8.26 16.18
CA LEU A 343 16.01 -9.50 16.18
C LEU A 343 15.11 -10.70 16.48
N SER A 344 14.73 -11.46 15.44
CA SER A 344 13.87 -12.64 15.59
C SER A 344 14.63 -13.82 16.20
N LEU A 345 14.67 -13.92 17.53
CA LEU A 345 15.43 -14.95 18.27
C LEU A 345 15.13 -16.39 17.85
N ASN A 346 13.91 -16.67 17.40
CA ASN A 346 13.44 -17.99 16.95
C ASN A 346 13.57 -18.18 15.42
N GLY A 347 14.33 -17.32 14.75
CA GLY A 347 14.52 -17.33 13.29
C GLY A 347 13.39 -16.67 12.52
N ARG A 348 13.46 -16.69 11.19
CA ARG A 348 12.46 -16.10 10.29
C ARG A 348 12.02 -17.10 9.23
N ALA A 349 10.72 -17.09 8.91
CA ALA A 349 10.10 -17.98 7.94
C ALA A 349 9.57 -17.20 6.71
N THR A 350 9.64 -17.83 5.53
CA THR A 350 9.08 -17.30 4.28
C THR A 350 8.63 -18.41 3.32
N SER A 351 7.96 -18.01 2.23
CA SER A 351 7.43 -18.87 1.16
C SER A 351 6.74 -20.17 1.61
N PRO A 352 5.74 -20.13 2.52
CA PRO A 352 5.07 -21.33 2.99
C PRO A 352 4.24 -22.01 1.89
N TYR A 353 4.40 -23.32 1.73
CA TYR A 353 3.64 -24.18 0.83
C TYR A 353 3.00 -25.36 1.59
N PRO A 354 1.70 -25.31 1.89
CA PRO A 354 0.98 -26.42 2.54
C PRO A 354 0.91 -27.67 1.66
N LEU A 355 1.16 -28.85 2.23
CA LEU A 355 0.89 -30.13 1.58
C LEU A 355 -0.61 -30.44 1.61
N TRP A 356 -1.14 -30.95 0.49
CA TRP A 356 -2.52 -31.41 0.36
C TRP A 356 -2.56 -32.95 0.40
N ASP A 357 -2.05 -33.51 1.51
CA ASP A 357 -1.93 -34.95 1.79
C ASP A 357 -2.66 -35.35 3.09
N GLY A 358 -3.48 -34.46 3.67
CA GLY A 358 -4.14 -34.60 4.95
C GLY A 358 -3.24 -34.39 6.17
N THR A 359 -1.91 -34.25 6.01
CA THR A 359 -0.98 -34.09 7.14
C THR A 359 -0.93 -32.67 7.68
N ASN A 360 -1.29 -31.66 6.87
CA ASN A 360 -1.19 -30.22 7.19
C ASN A 360 0.25 -29.73 7.38
N ARG A 361 1.26 -30.53 7.00
CA ARG A 361 2.66 -30.11 6.95
C ARG A 361 2.83 -28.99 5.93
N VAL A 362 3.78 -28.12 6.18
CA VAL A 362 4.08 -26.95 5.35
C VAL A 362 5.56 -26.99 4.98
N LEU A 363 5.87 -27.04 3.68
CA LEU A 363 7.21 -26.72 3.21
C LEU A 363 7.43 -25.22 3.40
N VAL A 364 8.55 -24.83 3.99
CA VAL A 364 8.82 -23.45 4.37
C VAL A 364 10.32 -23.17 4.30
N SER A 365 10.69 -21.99 3.84
CA SER A 365 12.07 -21.52 3.91
C SER A 365 12.28 -20.82 5.24
N TRP A 366 13.21 -21.32 6.06
CA TRP A 366 13.48 -20.79 7.40
C TRP A 366 14.98 -20.57 7.60
N ARG A 367 15.33 -19.50 8.32
CA ARG A 367 16.69 -19.21 8.78
C ARG A 367 16.71 -19.07 10.31
N PRO A 368 17.75 -19.57 11.00
CA PRO A 368 17.95 -19.30 12.41
C PRO A 368 18.26 -17.81 12.66
N CYS A 369 18.24 -17.41 13.92
CA CYS A 369 18.75 -16.11 14.34
C CYS A 369 20.28 -16.14 14.39
N GLU A 370 20.92 -15.29 13.60
CA GLU A 370 22.38 -15.15 13.53
C GLU A 370 22.78 -13.68 13.52
N VAL A 371 23.97 -13.37 14.01
CA VAL A 371 24.56 -12.02 14.05
C VAL A 371 26.06 -12.10 13.76
N LEU A 372 26.68 -11.02 13.29
CA LEU A 372 28.13 -10.91 13.22
C LEU A 372 28.69 -10.46 14.57
N ARG A 373 29.76 -11.12 15.03
CA ARG A 373 30.65 -10.67 16.12
C ARG A 373 32.05 -10.51 15.53
N GLY A 374 32.45 -9.28 15.24
CA GLY A 374 33.56 -8.95 14.35
C GLY A 374 33.25 -9.42 12.93
N THR A 375 33.98 -10.41 12.45
CA THR A 375 33.71 -11.11 11.18
C THR A 375 33.04 -12.47 11.37
N ASP A 376 32.86 -12.93 12.61
CA ASP A 376 32.38 -14.27 12.90
C ASP A 376 30.84 -14.29 12.95
N LEU A 377 30.22 -15.11 12.10
CA LEU A 377 28.78 -15.36 12.15
C LEU A 377 28.47 -16.30 13.34
N VAL A 378 27.66 -15.82 14.29
CA VAL A 378 27.31 -16.55 15.52
C VAL A 378 25.79 -16.62 15.73
N PRO A 379 25.24 -17.73 16.25
CA PRO A 379 23.82 -17.81 16.57
C PRO A 379 23.44 -16.85 17.70
N CYS A 380 22.26 -16.24 17.63
CA CYS A 380 21.75 -15.33 18.67
C CYS A 380 21.63 -15.99 20.05
N ALA A 381 21.48 -17.32 20.10
CA ALA A 381 21.50 -18.11 21.34
C ALA A 381 22.86 -18.04 22.09
N THR A 382 23.91 -17.49 21.48
CA THR A 382 25.22 -17.24 22.09
C THR A 382 25.40 -15.82 22.63
N LEU A 383 24.35 -14.98 22.56
CA LEU A 383 24.38 -13.61 23.07
C LEU A 383 24.15 -13.57 24.57
N THR A 384 24.91 -12.72 25.24
CA THR A 384 24.64 -12.30 26.61
C THR A 384 23.40 -11.39 26.67
N PRO A 385 22.72 -11.27 27.83
CA PRO A 385 21.61 -10.33 27.99
C PRO A 385 21.97 -8.88 27.66
N ASP A 386 23.21 -8.46 27.95
CA ASP A 386 23.71 -7.11 27.65
C ASP A 386 23.97 -6.90 26.15
N GLU A 387 24.48 -7.92 25.44
CA GLU A 387 24.59 -7.89 23.97
C GLU A 387 23.22 -7.86 23.28
N LEU A 388 22.26 -8.64 23.79
CA LEU A 388 20.89 -8.64 23.27
C LEU A 388 20.20 -7.29 23.52
N ALA A 389 20.32 -6.73 24.73
CA ALA A 389 19.80 -5.40 25.02
C ALA A 389 20.46 -4.32 24.15
N ARG A 390 21.75 -4.45 23.85
CA ARG A 390 22.53 -3.53 23.00
C ARG A 390 22.17 -3.62 21.51
N LEU A 391 21.80 -4.80 21.01
CA LEU A 391 21.27 -4.98 19.64
C LEU A 391 19.82 -4.52 19.50
N SER A 392 19.04 -4.58 20.59
CA SER A 392 17.63 -4.16 20.62
C SER A 392 17.42 -2.74 21.17
N ASP A 393 18.45 -1.89 21.18
CA ASP A 393 18.34 -0.49 21.63
C ASP A 393 18.27 0.49 20.44
N ASP A 394 17.04 0.85 20.09
CA ASP A 394 16.70 1.80 19.01
C ASP A 394 17.14 3.27 19.29
N ASN A 395 17.79 3.55 20.42
CA ASN A 395 18.25 4.92 20.78
C ASN A 395 19.73 5.17 20.48
N ARG A 396 20.45 4.16 19.97
CA ARG A 396 21.86 4.29 19.58
C ARG A 396 22.01 5.17 18.33
N SER A 397 23.15 5.84 18.20
CA SER A 397 23.49 6.60 16.99
C SER A 397 24.19 5.75 15.93
N ASP A 398 24.07 6.14 14.66
CA ASP A 398 24.71 5.47 13.51
C ASP A 398 26.22 5.22 13.74
N ALA A 399 26.92 6.15 14.41
CA ALA A 399 28.34 6.04 14.74
C ALA A 399 28.62 5.00 15.84
N GLU A 400 27.71 4.81 16.79
CA GLU A 400 27.80 3.78 17.84
C GLU A 400 27.42 2.40 17.32
N VAL A 401 26.54 2.30 16.31
CA VAL A 401 26.19 1.05 15.63
C VAL A 401 27.34 0.63 14.70
N ALA A 402 27.85 1.53 13.86
CA ALA A 402 28.94 1.25 12.93
C ALA A 402 30.30 0.96 13.62
N ALA A 403 30.48 1.39 14.87
CA ALA A 403 31.64 1.08 15.69
C ALA A 403 31.44 -0.16 16.60
N ASP A 404 30.25 -0.78 16.62
CA ASP A 404 30.02 -2.02 17.33
C ASP A 404 30.66 -3.19 16.58
N GLU A 405 31.34 -4.06 17.31
CA GLU A 405 31.77 -5.35 16.74
C GLU A 405 30.57 -6.28 16.55
N LEU A 406 29.40 -6.00 17.14
CA LEU A 406 28.20 -6.82 17.06
C LEU A 406 27.15 -6.20 16.12
N SER A 407 26.77 -6.92 15.06
CA SER A 407 25.78 -6.46 14.07
C SER A 407 24.74 -7.52 13.72
N ALA A 408 23.47 -7.10 13.60
CA ALA A 408 22.37 -7.94 13.13
C ALA A 408 22.21 -7.98 11.59
N ASP A 409 23.01 -7.22 10.85
CA ASP A 409 22.97 -7.21 9.38
C ASP A 409 23.74 -8.41 8.81
N VAL A 410 23.05 -9.54 8.67
CA VAL A 410 23.58 -10.82 8.15
C VAL A 410 22.87 -11.24 6.86
N PRO A 411 23.61 -11.78 5.85
CA PRO A 411 23.02 -12.40 4.67
C PRO A 411 22.04 -13.53 5.02
N ALA A 412 20.82 -13.49 4.50
CA ALA A 412 19.76 -14.42 4.88
C ALA A 412 19.90 -15.77 4.18
N SER A 413 20.64 -16.68 4.81
CA SER A 413 20.90 -18.03 4.28
C SER A 413 19.73 -18.99 4.60
N TYR A 414 18.56 -18.78 4.00
CA TYR A 414 17.40 -19.66 4.19
C TYR A 414 17.67 -21.10 3.75
N ALA A 415 17.19 -22.05 4.55
CA ALA A 415 17.14 -23.47 4.23
C ALA A 415 15.69 -23.94 4.12
N VAL A 416 15.45 -25.01 3.34
CA VAL A 416 14.11 -25.59 3.19
C VAL A 416 13.84 -26.54 4.36
N TYR A 417 12.72 -26.35 5.03
CA TYR A 417 12.22 -27.22 6.09
C TYR A 417 10.82 -27.74 5.74
N MET A 418 10.52 -28.94 6.24
CA MET A 418 9.16 -29.44 6.42
C MET A 418 8.75 -29.14 7.86
N PHE A 419 7.82 -28.19 8.04
CA PHE A 419 7.24 -27.85 9.33
C PHE A 419 5.93 -28.64 9.54
N ASP A 420 5.78 -29.28 10.69
CA ASP A 420 4.51 -29.89 11.09
C ASP A 420 3.88 -29.10 12.24
N PRO A 421 2.72 -28.43 12.02
CA PRO A 421 2.09 -27.58 13.02
C PRO A 421 1.48 -28.34 14.21
N VAL A 422 1.37 -29.68 14.16
CA VAL A 422 0.76 -30.47 15.24
C VAL A 422 1.77 -30.87 16.33
N PRO A 423 2.90 -31.55 16.03
CA PRO A 423 3.97 -31.82 16.99
C PRO A 423 5.01 -30.68 17.07
N GLN A 424 4.86 -29.61 16.27
CA GLN A 424 5.75 -28.45 16.23
C GLN A 424 7.20 -28.81 15.82
N THR A 425 7.34 -29.75 14.89
CA THR A 425 8.64 -30.23 14.42
C THR A 425 9.11 -29.52 13.15
N TRP A 426 10.41 -29.23 13.10
CA TRP A 426 11.09 -28.66 11.94
C TRP A 426 12.09 -29.68 11.39
N LEU A 427 11.71 -30.38 10.31
CA LEU A 427 12.61 -31.32 9.64
C LEU A 427 13.29 -30.62 8.48
N ILE A 428 14.62 -30.46 8.56
CA ILE A 428 15.38 -29.89 7.43
C ILE A 428 15.27 -30.81 6.20
N VAL A 429 15.07 -30.20 5.03
CA VAL A 429 14.94 -30.88 3.74
C VAL A 429 16.14 -30.61 2.84
N ALA A 430 16.58 -29.35 2.78
CA ALA A 430 17.76 -28.92 2.03
C ALA A 430 18.41 -27.71 2.70
N ALA A 431 19.74 -27.73 2.81
CA ALA A 431 20.54 -26.61 3.32
C ALA A 431 21.23 -25.89 2.14
N PRO A 432 21.34 -24.55 2.15
CA PRO A 432 22.04 -23.83 1.10
C PRO A 432 23.56 -24.06 1.16
N PRO A 433 24.27 -24.04 0.02
CA PRO A 433 25.72 -23.86 0.02
C PRO A 433 26.11 -22.44 0.47
N PRO A 434 27.36 -22.21 0.93
CA PRO A 434 27.82 -20.90 1.38
C PRO A 434 27.64 -19.81 0.31
N GLY A 435 27.08 -18.66 0.71
CA GLY A 435 26.75 -17.56 -0.20
C GLY A 435 25.39 -17.68 -0.90
N PHE A 436 24.60 -18.69 -0.58
CA PHE A 436 23.28 -18.93 -1.17
C PHE A 436 22.18 -19.07 -0.11
N MET A 437 20.95 -19.05 -0.59
CA MET A 437 19.73 -19.36 0.15
C MET A 437 18.80 -20.18 -0.74
N LEU A 438 17.92 -20.96 -0.11
CA LEU A 438 16.89 -21.75 -0.79
C LEU A 438 15.52 -21.18 -0.43
N VAL A 439 14.79 -20.70 -1.43
CA VAL A 439 13.47 -20.06 -1.30
C VAL A 439 12.44 -20.76 -2.20
N ASP A 440 11.17 -20.48 -1.94
CA ASP A 440 10.02 -20.97 -2.73
C ASP A 440 9.96 -22.49 -2.93
N PRO A 441 9.94 -23.29 -1.84
CA PRO A 441 9.87 -24.74 -1.94
C PRO A 441 8.46 -25.21 -2.35
N VAL A 442 8.35 -25.82 -3.53
CA VAL A 442 7.10 -26.41 -4.05
C VAL A 442 7.19 -27.93 -4.18
N PRO A 443 6.21 -28.69 -3.65
CA PRO A 443 6.17 -30.14 -3.79
C PRO A 443 5.71 -30.53 -5.19
N LEU A 444 6.35 -31.54 -5.79
CA LEU A 444 5.91 -32.16 -7.04
C LEU A 444 4.83 -33.22 -6.74
N GLN A 445 3.71 -32.75 -6.21
CA GLN A 445 2.58 -33.57 -5.78
C GLN A 445 1.32 -33.18 -6.58
N PRO A 446 0.54 -34.14 -7.10
CA PRO A 446 -0.76 -33.85 -7.69
C PRO A 446 -1.74 -33.34 -6.62
N ARG A 447 -2.52 -32.32 -6.96
CA ARG A 447 -3.56 -31.72 -6.12
C ARG A 447 -4.85 -31.54 -6.91
N THR A 448 -5.98 -31.42 -6.22
CA THR A 448 -7.27 -31.16 -6.89
C THR A 448 -7.18 -29.86 -7.69
N GLU A 449 -7.47 -29.92 -8.98
CA GLU A 449 -7.54 -28.74 -9.84
C GLU A 449 -8.71 -27.85 -9.40
N PRO A 450 -8.49 -26.52 -9.24
CA PRO A 450 -9.55 -25.55 -8.95
C PRO A 450 -10.71 -25.56 -9.93
N ALA A 451 -11.85 -25.06 -9.47
CA ALA A 451 -12.93 -24.70 -10.38
C ALA A 451 -12.44 -23.67 -11.43
N ALA A 452 -12.93 -23.81 -12.65
CA ALA A 452 -12.68 -22.85 -13.73
C ALA A 452 -13.98 -22.04 -14.00
N PRO A 453 -14.33 -21.06 -13.15
CA PRO A 453 -15.58 -20.32 -13.27
C PRO A 453 -15.65 -19.56 -14.60
N GLU A 454 -16.87 -19.36 -15.10
CA GLU A 454 -17.08 -18.49 -16.26
C GLU A 454 -16.82 -17.01 -15.89
N PRO A 455 -16.39 -16.19 -16.86
CA PRO A 455 -16.22 -14.75 -16.68
C PRO A 455 -17.46 -14.07 -16.10
N THR A 456 -17.29 -12.94 -15.42
CA THR A 456 -18.44 -12.15 -14.97
C THR A 456 -19.21 -11.61 -16.18
N ASN A 457 -20.53 -11.71 -16.15
CA ASN A 457 -21.39 -11.06 -17.14
C ASN A 457 -21.23 -9.53 -17.04
N VAL A 458 -20.57 -8.93 -18.02
CA VAL A 458 -20.38 -7.48 -18.16
C VAL A 458 -21.43 -6.85 -19.06
N ASP A 459 -21.71 -5.57 -18.85
CA ASP A 459 -22.52 -4.75 -19.76
C ASP A 459 -21.70 -4.41 -21.01
N PRO A 460 -22.08 -4.90 -22.21
CA PRO A 460 -21.29 -4.68 -23.43
C PRO A 460 -21.32 -3.24 -23.93
N ALA A 461 -22.34 -2.45 -23.58
CA ALA A 461 -22.42 -1.05 -23.97
C ALA A 461 -21.49 -0.18 -23.11
N LEU A 462 -21.36 -0.49 -21.81
CA LEU A 462 -20.35 0.12 -20.94
C LEU A 462 -18.93 -0.34 -21.30
N ALA A 463 -18.74 -1.64 -21.58
CA ALA A 463 -17.44 -2.17 -21.99
C ALA A 463 -16.90 -1.51 -23.27
N ALA A 464 -17.76 -1.26 -24.26
CA ALA A 464 -17.42 -0.56 -25.50
C ALA A 464 -17.04 0.93 -25.32
N GLN A 465 -17.22 1.49 -24.12
CA GLN A 465 -16.87 2.86 -23.75
C GLN A 465 -15.71 2.93 -22.74
N ASP A 466 -15.08 1.80 -22.40
CA ASP A 466 -14.15 1.68 -21.26
C ASP A 466 -14.74 2.22 -19.94
N LEU A 467 -16.05 2.04 -19.75
CA LEU A 467 -16.76 2.41 -18.53
C LEU A 467 -17.18 1.18 -17.72
N ALA A 468 -17.38 1.40 -16.43
CA ALA A 468 -17.92 0.44 -15.47
C ALA A 468 -18.94 1.15 -14.55
N LEU A 469 -19.74 0.37 -13.82
CA LEU A 469 -20.81 0.85 -12.97
C LEU A 469 -20.52 0.52 -11.49
N ILE A 470 -20.44 1.54 -10.64
CA ILE A 470 -20.33 1.38 -9.19
C ILE A 470 -21.66 1.75 -8.53
N GLU A 471 -22.17 0.87 -7.67
CA GLU A 471 -23.34 1.08 -6.81
C GLU A 471 -22.95 0.88 -5.35
N VAL A 472 -23.37 1.79 -4.47
CA VAL A 472 -23.28 1.60 -3.01
C VAL A 472 -24.69 1.58 -2.43
N ARG A 473 -25.02 0.53 -1.69
CA ARG A 473 -26.37 0.32 -1.15
C ARG A 473 -26.72 1.34 -0.07
N SER A 474 -25.79 1.67 0.84
CA SER A 474 -25.87 2.91 1.64
C SER A 474 -24.51 3.37 2.18
N VAL A 475 -24.19 4.67 2.07
CA VAL A 475 -22.99 5.25 2.73
C VAL A 475 -23.04 5.14 4.25
N TYR A 476 -24.22 4.97 4.85
CA TYR A 476 -24.39 4.82 6.30
C TYR A 476 -24.27 3.37 6.78
N ASP A 477 -24.12 2.41 5.86
CA ASP A 477 -23.82 1.02 6.18
C ASP A 477 -22.31 0.87 6.40
N THR A 478 -21.93 0.83 7.69
CA THR A 478 -20.55 0.95 8.16
C THR A 478 -20.22 -0.11 9.20
N ASP A 479 -18.94 -0.40 9.38
CA ASP A 479 -18.42 -1.37 10.36
C ASP A 479 -18.82 -1.06 11.82
N GLY A 480 -18.48 -2.00 12.71
CA GLY A 480 -18.65 -1.83 14.16
C GLY A 480 -17.79 -0.71 14.76
N LEU A 481 -16.80 -0.19 14.03
CA LEU A 481 -16.00 0.98 14.43
C LEU A 481 -16.67 2.30 14.07
N ARG A 482 -17.78 2.26 13.30
CA ARG A 482 -18.64 3.39 12.92
C ARG A 482 -17.89 4.51 12.21
N ARG A 483 -16.97 4.14 11.30
CA ARG A 483 -16.14 5.09 10.53
C ARG A 483 -16.94 5.97 9.55
N MET A 484 -18.18 5.61 9.25
CA MET A 484 -19.18 6.44 8.54
C MET A 484 -20.44 6.71 9.37
N GLY A 485 -20.35 6.57 10.70
CA GLY A 485 -21.47 6.74 11.63
C GLY A 485 -21.38 8.01 12.47
N GLU A 486 -22.38 8.18 13.34
CA GLU A 486 -22.55 9.34 14.22
C GLU A 486 -21.29 9.84 14.97
N PRO A 487 -20.37 8.98 15.48
CA PRO A 487 -19.19 9.46 16.21
C PRO A 487 -18.21 10.30 15.39
N MET A 488 -18.34 10.33 14.06
CA MET A 488 -17.51 11.13 13.16
C MET A 488 -18.09 12.55 12.93
N LEU A 489 -19.24 12.86 13.54
CA LEU A 489 -19.88 14.16 13.50
C LEU A 489 -19.55 15.01 14.74
N THR A 490 -19.52 16.32 14.54
CA THR A 490 -19.49 17.29 15.64
C THR A 490 -20.80 18.09 15.68
N ALA A 491 -20.96 18.91 16.72
CA ALA A 491 -22.11 19.82 16.82
C ALA A 491 -22.24 20.80 15.63
N ALA A 492 -21.16 21.07 14.89
CA ALA A 492 -21.19 21.92 13.71
C ALA A 492 -21.79 21.24 12.46
N ASP A 493 -21.85 19.90 12.43
CA ASP A 493 -22.50 19.15 11.35
C ASP A 493 -24.00 18.99 11.54
N LEU A 494 -24.51 19.24 12.75
CA LEU A 494 -25.90 19.07 13.09
C LEU A 494 -26.72 20.25 12.55
N THR A 495 -27.66 19.95 11.66
CA THR A 495 -28.67 20.93 11.22
C THR A 495 -29.48 21.41 12.45
N PRO A 496 -29.79 22.71 12.58
CA PRO A 496 -30.52 23.23 13.74
C PRO A 496 -31.82 22.46 14.03
N GLY A 497 -31.96 21.97 15.27
CA GLY A 497 -33.08 21.12 15.71
C GLY A 497 -32.78 19.62 15.72
N CYS A 498 -31.67 19.17 15.14
CA CYS A 498 -31.24 17.78 15.17
C CYS A 498 -30.48 17.43 16.46
N SER A 499 -30.86 16.33 17.11
CA SER A 499 -30.15 15.77 18.28
C SER A 499 -29.08 14.75 17.91
N ALA A 500 -29.10 14.25 16.68
CA ALA A 500 -28.11 13.38 16.05
C ALA A 500 -28.16 13.59 14.53
N GLY A 501 -27.05 13.41 13.82
CA GLY A 501 -26.99 13.55 12.37
C GLY A 501 -27.47 12.29 11.63
N ILE A 502 -27.12 11.11 12.16
CA ILE A 502 -27.45 9.80 11.62
C ILE A 502 -28.30 9.06 12.67
N ALA A 503 -29.60 8.94 12.40
CA ALA A 503 -30.48 8.13 13.25
C ALA A 503 -30.02 6.67 13.28
N THR A 504 -30.11 6.01 14.43
CA THR A 504 -29.67 4.61 14.60
C THR A 504 -30.76 3.73 15.21
N THR A 505 -30.65 2.43 14.93
CA THR A 505 -31.52 1.36 15.42
C THR A 505 -30.70 0.08 15.64
N ALA A 506 -31.30 -0.96 16.23
CA ALA A 506 -30.68 -2.29 16.29
C ALA A 506 -30.77 -2.98 14.90
N PRO A 507 -29.77 -3.78 14.49
CA PRO A 507 -29.84 -4.47 13.20
C PRO A 507 -30.97 -5.51 13.19
N GLU A 508 -31.69 -5.58 12.08
CA GLU A 508 -32.78 -6.56 11.87
C GLU A 508 -32.25 -7.97 11.58
N GLU A 509 -31.09 -8.06 10.92
CA GLU A 509 -30.45 -9.32 10.56
C GLU A 509 -29.83 -10.00 11.81
N PRO A 510 -30.30 -11.19 12.22
CA PRO A 510 -29.84 -11.84 13.45
C PRO A 510 -28.34 -12.17 13.47
N GLY A 511 -27.72 -12.31 12.29
CA GLY A 511 -26.30 -12.60 12.13
C GLY A 511 -25.38 -11.38 12.24
N ASP A 512 -25.90 -10.15 12.17
CA ASP A 512 -25.12 -8.91 12.15
C ASP A 512 -24.36 -8.71 13.46
N THR A 513 -23.04 -8.58 13.41
CA THR A 513 -22.17 -8.48 14.59
C THR A 513 -22.22 -7.12 15.28
N ARG A 514 -22.86 -6.11 14.67
CA ARG A 514 -22.96 -4.74 15.19
C ARG A 514 -24.05 -4.63 16.27
N ALA A 515 -23.82 -3.73 17.23
CA ALA A 515 -24.83 -3.41 18.27
C ALA A 515 -25.91 -2.45 17.77
N PHE A 516 -25.53 -1.50 16.91
CA PHE A 516 -26.41 -0.49 16.32
C PHE A 516 -25.99 -0.22 14.87
N VAL A 517 -26.96 0.12 14.04
CA VAL A 517 -26.83 0.42 12.61
C VAL A 517 -27.68 1.64 12.25
N ALA A 518 -27.51 2.22 11.07
CA ALA A 518 -28.28 3.38 10.64
C ALA A 518 -29.76 3.03 10.41
N ASP A 519 -30.68 3.86 10.92
CA ASP A 519 -32.12 3.72 10.68
C ASP A 519 -32.50 4.34 9.33
N LEU A 520 -32.23 3.59 8.27
CA LEU A 520 -32.49 4.04 6.91
C LEU A 520 -33.97 4.28 6.61
N ARG A 521 -34.91 3.73 7.40
CA ARG A 521 -36.35 4.01 7.22
C ARG A 521 -36.67 5.44 7.65
N ARG A 522 -36.13 5.87 8.79
CA ARG A 522 -36.28 7.25 9.28
C ARG A 522 -35.48 8.27 8.47
N ILE A 523 -34.23 7.94 8.11
CA ILE A 523 -33.36 8.87 7.36
C ILE A 523 -33.90 9.16 5.94
N LYS A 524 -34.74 8.27 5.38
CA LYS A 524 -35.36 8.44 4.05
C LYS A 524 -36.84 8.85 4.06
N ASP A 525 -37.45 9.11 5.22
CA ASP A 525 -38.85 9.54 5.34
C ASP A 525 -38.98 11.06 5.48
N PRO A 526 -39.46 11.80 4.45
CA PRO A 526 -39.64 13.25 4.52
C PRO A 526 -40.61 13.77 5.60
N ALA A 527 -41.31 12.89 6.33
CA ALA A 527 -42.09 13.25 7.52
C ALA A 527 -41.36 13.00 8.87
N ASP A 528 -40.22 12.30 8.88
CA ASP A 528 -39.39 12.12 10.09
C ASP A 528 -38.30 13.21 10.15
N PRO A 529 -38.08 13.87 11.30
CA PRO A 529 -37.01 14.86 11.47
C PRO A 529 -35.61 14.35 11.04
N ALA A 530 -35.33 13.05 11.18
CA ALA A 530 -34.07 12.43 10.76
C ALA A 530 -33.74 12.65 9.27
N TYR A 531 -34.76 12.84 8.42
CA TYR A 531 -34.59 13.15 7.01
C TYR A 531 -33.82 14.45 6.77
N HIS A 532 -33.92 15.43 7.67
CA HIS A 532 -33.23 16.71 7.55
C HIS A 532 -31.85 16.73 8.22
N CYS A 533 -31.57 15.76 9.10
CA CYS A 533 -30.37 15.75 9.94
C CYS A 533 -29.12 15.16 9.27
N ALA A 534 -29.29 14.26 8.31
CA ALA A 534 -28.17 13.58 7.67
C ALA A 534 -27.31 14.56 6.84
N PRO A 535 -26.00 14.69 7.08
CA PRO A 535 -25.19 15.77 6.47
C PRO A 535 -24.62 15.44 5.08
N VAL A 536 -24.53 14.16 4.72
CA VAL A 536 -24.00 13.72 3.40
C VAL A 536 -24.94 14.12 2.27
N ARG A 537 -24.38 14.60 1.16
CA ARG A 537 -25.13 15.00 -0.04
C ARG A 537 -24.57 14.45 -1.35
N PHE A 538 -23.26 14.21 -1.40
CA PHE A 538 -22.57 13.82 -2.64
C PHE A 538 -21.54 12.72 -2.40
N ILE A 539 -21.17 12.06 -3.48
CA ILE A 539 -19.92 11.29 -3.59
C ILE A 539 -19.04 11.98 -4.63
N ARG A 540 -17.78 12.23 -4.29
CA ARG A 540 -16.73 12.70 -5.20
C ARG A 540 -15.95 11.48 -5.67
N ALA A 541 -15.88 11.29 -6.98
CA ALA A 541 -15.03 10.27 -7.59
C ALA A 541 -13.70 10.90 -8.01
N VAL A 542 -12.60 10.21 -7.73
CA VAL A 542 -11.24 10.62 -8.10
C VAL A 542 -10.50 9.47 -8.78
N ARG A 543 -9.47 9.77 -9.58
CA ARG A 543 -8.48 8.80 -10.03
C ARG A 543 -7.07 9.26 -9.66
N ALA A 544 -6.16 8.32 -9.45
CA ALA A 544 -4.74 8.64 -9.26
C ALA A 544 -4.12 9.22 -10.54
N VAL A 545 -3.12 10.09 -10.35
CA VAL A 545 -2.22 10.64 -11.38
C VAL A 545 -0.82 10.14 -11.03
N SER A 546 -0.44 8.98 -11.56
CA SER A 546 0.77 8.26 -11.13
C SER A 546 2.07 9.02 -11.37
N PRO A 547 3.09 8.87 -10.51
CA PRO A 547 4.45 9.32 -10.80
C PRO A 547 4.98 8.66 -12.10
N PRO A 548 5.53 9.44 -13.06
CA PRO A 548 6.03 8.88 -14.32
C PRO A 548 7.45 8.30 -14.19
N ALA A 549 7.68 7.12 -14.78
CA ALA A 549 8.99 6.50 -14.85
C ALA A 549 10.04 7.38 -15.54
N GLY A 550 11.22 7.51 -14.92
CA GLY A 550 12.27 8.43 -15.37
C GLY A 550 11.91 9.92 -15.27
N GLY A 551 10.85 10.28 -14.53
CA GLY A 551 10.43 11.66 -14.32
C GLY A 551 11.32 12.39 -13.31
N MET A 552 11.97 13.48 -13.73
CA MET A 552 12.72 14.34 -12.82
C MET A 552 11.78 15.20 -11.96
N GLY A 553 12.19 15.55 -10.74
CA GLY A 553 11.57 16.60 -9.93
C GLY A 553 10.20 16.31 -9.30
N THR A 554 9.69 15.08 -9.42
CA THR A 554 8.35 14.69 -8.92
C THR A 554 8.13 15.07 -7.45
N ARG A 555 9.10 14.89 -6.56
CA ARG A 555 8.97 15.22 -5.12
C ARG A 555 8.81 16.71 -4.82
N GLN A 556 9.32 17.61 -5.68
CA GLN A 556 9.04 19.04 -5.55
C GLN A 556 7.62 19.37 -6.05
N ALA A 557 7.16 18.69 -7.10
CA ALA A 557 5.83 18.86 -7.66
C ALA A 557 4.71 18.28 -6.77
N ILE A 558 4.91 17.12 -6.14
CA ILE A 558 3.95 16.49 -5.22
C ILE A 558 3.73 17.39 -4.00
N GLY A 559 4.78 17.71 -3.23
CA GLY A 559 4.67 18.59 -2.05
C GLY A 559 4.82 17.87 -0.72
N GLU A 560 4.16 18.37 0.33
CA GLU A 560 4.25 17.95 1.74
C GLU A 560 3.03 17.11 2.16
N THR A 561 2.95 15.89 1.63
CA THR A 561 1.84 14.96 1.87
C THR A 561 2.26 13.50 1.64
N ASN A 562 1.45 12.57 2.15
CA ASN A 562 1.55 11.13 1.92
C ASN A 562 0.60 10.64 0.80
N PHE A 563 -0.19 11.54 0.20
CA PHE A 563 -1.08 11.19 -0.91
C PHE A 563 -0.35 11.28 -2.25
N GLU A 564 -0.79 10.48 -3.21
CA GLU A 564 -0.49 10.70 -4.62
C GLU A 564 -1.28 11.88 -5.22
N PRO A 565 -0.75 12.53 -6.26
CA PRO A 565 -1.49 13.43 -7.14
C PRO A 565 -2.77 12.75 -7.67
N GLN A 566 -3.86 13.50 -7.73
CA GLN A 566 -5.20 12.98 -8.02
C GLN A 566 -5.99 13.93 -8.93
N GLN A 567 -6.83 13.33 -9.78
CA GLN A 567 -7.77 14.03 -10.65
C GLN A 567 -9.20 13.79 -10.16
N ILE A 568 -9.97 14.86 -9.92
CA ILE A 568 -11.42 14.76 -9.69
C ILE A 568 -12.11 14.36 -11.00
N LEU A 569 -12.79 13.22 -11.01
CA LEU A 569 -13.61 12.77 -12.14
C LEU A 569 -14.98 13.44 -12.15
N GLY A 570 -15.49 13.80 -10.96
CA GLY A 570 -16.74 14.53 -10.77
C GLY A 570 -17.53 14.01 -9.58
N TYR A 571 -18.82 14.29 -9.60
CA TYR A 571 -19.74 14.11 -8.49
C TYR A 571 -20.99 13.30 -8.87
N SER A 572 -21.51 12.53 -7.92
CA SER A 572 -22.88 11.99 -7.98
C SER A 572 -23.61 12.36 -6.68
N VAL A 573 -24.94 12.43 -6.76
CA VAL A 573 -25.80 12.65 -5.58
C VAL A 573 -25.85 11.38 -4.73
N VAL A 574 -25.85 11.56 -3.41
CA VAL A 574 -26.22 10.52 -2.44
C VAL A 574 -27.70 10.72 -2.09
N GLU A 575 -28.50 9.71 -2.38
CA GLU A 575 -29.95 9.73 -2.18
C GLU A 575 -30.32 9.62 -0.68
N PRO A 576 -31.57 9.91 -0.27
CA PRO A 576 -31.94 9.94 1.14
C PRO A 576 -31.71 8.66 1.95
N ASP A 577 -31.77 7.47 1.34
CA ASP A 577 -31.42 6.19 1.97
C ASP A 577 -29.89 5.96 2.07
N GLY A 578 -29.09 6.94 1.68
CA GLY A 578 -27.63 6.89 1.61
C GLY A 578 -27.10 6.17 0.36
N SER A 579 -27.95 5.70 -0.55
CA SER A 579 -27.48 5.03 -1.76
C SER A 579 -26.92 6.00 -2.80
N PHE A 580 -25.97 5.54 -3.60
CA PHE A 580 -25.54 6.23 -4.83
C PHE A 580 -25.17 5.22 -5.90
N LYS A 581 -25.17 5.67 -7.16
CA LYS A 581 -24.83 4.84 -8.30
C LYS A 581 -24.32 5.70 -9.46
N LEU A 582 -23.17 5.33 -10.01
CA LEU A 582 -22.45 6.16 -10.99
C LEU A 582 -21.59 5.31 -11.94
N GLN A 583 -21.37 5.82 -13.14
CA GLN A 583 -20.40 5.30 -14.09
C GLN A 583 -19.01 5.87 -13.79
N VAL A 584 -17.98 5.03 -13.92
CA VAL A 584 -16.56 5.37 -13.79
C VAL A 584 -15.79 4.87 -15.01
N PRO A 585 -14.64 5.46 -15.34
CA PRO A 585 -13.66 4.81 -16.21
C PRO A 585 -13.25 3.46 -15.60
N ALA A 586 -13.20 2.43 -16.44
CA ALA A 586 -12.68 1.12 -16.09
C ALA A 586 -11.15 1.06 -16.23
N ASP A 587 -10.53 0.03 -15.65
CA ASP A 587 -9.10 -0.26 -15.77
C ASP A 587 -8.18 0.90 -15.32
N VAL A 588 -8.61 1.65 -14.29
CA VAL A 588 -7.86 2.72 -13.64
C VAL A 588 -7.98 2.64 -12.11
N PRO A 589 -7.01 3.17 -11.34
CA PRO A 589 -7.10 3.30 -9.89
C PRO A 589 -8.09 4.41 -9.49
N LEU A 590 -9.21 4.02 -8.85
CA LEU A 590 -10.28 4.93 -8.43
C LEU A 590 -10.31 5.13 -6.92
N GLY A 591 -10.51 6.39 -6.49
CA GLY A 591 -10.84 6.76 -5.12
C GLY A 591 -12.27 7.30 -5.03
N LEU A 592 -12.86 7.20 -3.83
CA LEU A 592 -14.19 7.74 -3.53
C LEU A 592 -14.12 8.53 -2.21
N GLN A 593 -14.76 9.69 -2.18
CA GLN A 593 -14.87 10.54 -0.99
C GLN A 593 -16.34 10.88 -0.77
N VAL A 594 -16.86 10.59 0.42
CA VAL A 594 -18.25 10.92 0.79
C VAL A 594 -18.29 12.38 1.24
N VAL A 595 -19.14 13.22 0.64
CA VAL A 595 -19.06 14.68 0.77
C VAL A 595 -20.33 15.28 1.37
N ASP A 596 -20.15 16.22 2.29
CA ASP A 596 -21.23 16.94 2.99
C ASP A 596 -21.75 18.17 2.21
N ALA A 597 -22.73 18.86 2.79
CA ALA A 597 -23.39 20.03 2.19
C ALA A 597 -22.47 21.26 2.01
N GLU A 598 -21.26 21.26 2.57
CA GLU A 598 -20.26 22.33 2.44
C GLU A 598 -19.11 21.96 1.47
N GLY A 599 -19.16 20.77 0.87
CA GLY A 599 -18.14 20.30 -0.08
C GLY A 599 -16.94 19.60 0.59
N ARG A 600 -17.00 19.36 1.90
CA ARG A 600 -15.94 18.71 2.68
C ARG A 600 -16.15 17.20 2.68
N ALA A 601 -15.10 16.42 2.51
CA ALA A 601 -15.18 14.97 2.66
C ALA A 601 -15.43 14.59 4.12
N PHE A 602 -16.41 13.73 4.37
CA PHE A 602 -16.65 13.03 5.62
C PHE A 602 -15.54 12.01 5.87
N GLN A 603 -15.21 11.20 4.86
CA GLN A 603 -14.17 10.16 4.87
C GLN A 603 -13.50 10.11 3.49
N THR A 604 -12.19 9.88 3.46
CA THR A 604 -11.44 9.62 2.22
C THR A 604 -11.09 8.13 2.13
N HIS A 605 -11.45 7.46 1.04
CA HIS A 605 -11.13 6.04 0.84
C HIS A 605 -9.66 5.86 0.45
N THR A 606 -8.86 5.27 1.35
CA THR A 606 -7.40 5.09 1.18
C THR A 606 -7.02 3.73 0.59
N ASN A 607 -7.68 3.34 -0.50
CA ASN A 607 -7.33 2.17 -1.31
C ASN A 607 -7.90 2.35 -2.73
N TRP A 608 -7.16 1.96 -3.75
CA TRP A 608 -7.56 2.04 -5.16
C TRP A 608 -8.61 0.99 -5.52
N ILE A 609 -9.86 1.43 -5.64
CA ILE A 609 -10.96 0.65 -6.22
C ILE A 609 -10.67 0.44 -7.71
N GLN A 610 -10.94 -0.76 -8.20
CA GLN A 610 -10.76 -1.14 -9.60
C GLN A 610 -12.00 -1.90 -10.07
N VAL A 611 -12.31 -1.75 -11.36
CA VAL A 611 -13.43 -2.36 -12.08
C VAL A 611 -13.05 -2.55 -13.55
N ARG A 612 -13.41 -3.69 -14.14
CA ARG A 612 -13.19 -4.00 -15.56
C ARG A 612 -14.23 -3.34 -16.47
N PRO A 613 -13.97 -3.19 -17.79
CA PRO A 613 -14.94 -2.62 -18.71
C PRO A 613 -16.25 -3.40 -18.71
N GLY A 614 -17.36 -2.69 -18.50
CA GLY A 614 -18.70 -3.24 -18.36
C GLY A 614 -19.00 -3.92 -17.02
N GLU A 615 -18.07 -3.99 -16.07
CA GLU A 615 -18.34 -4.55 -14.75
C GLU A 615 -19.37 -3.70 -13.98
N ARG A 616 -20.33 -4.37 -13.33
CA ARG A 616 -21.19 -3.78 -12.30
C ARG A 616 -20.71 -4.23 -10.93
N ARG A 617 -20.08 -3.31 -10.20
CA ARG A 617 -19.64 -3.49 -8.82
C ARG A 617 -20.70 -2.96 -7.86
N THR A 618 -21.10 -3.76 -6.88
CA THR A 618 -21.99 -3.31 -5.80
C THR A 618 -21.29 -3.51 -4.46
N CYS A 619 -21.28 -2.46 -3.64
CA CYS A 619 -20.82 -2.51 -2.26
C CYS A 619 -22.01 -2.28 -1.32
N ASP A 620 -22.05 -3.00 -0.20
CA ASP A 620 -23.10 -2.85 0.81
C ASP A 620 -23.07 -1.45 1.44
N GLY A 621 -21.88 -0.95 1.75
CA GLY A 621 -21.72 0.42 2.22
C GLY A 621 -20.28 0.91 2.30
N CYS A 622 -20.13 2.16 2.72
CA CYS A 622 -18.83 2.77 2.92
C CYS A 622 -18.20 2.21 4.20
N HIS A 623 -17.28 1.26 3.99
CA HIS A 623 -16.59 0.55 5.06
C HIS A 623 -17.52 -0.36 5.90
N SER A 624 -18.57 -0.91 5.28
CA SER A 624 -19.48 -1.94 5.83
C SER A 624 -18.73 -3.25 6.19
N PRO A 625 -19.24 -4.09 7.12
CA PRO A 625 -18.71 -5.45 7.30
C PRO A 625 -18.66 -6.22 5.97
N ARG A 626 -17.51 -6.83 5.65
CA ARG A 626 -17.28 -7.51 4.35
C ARG A 626 -18.09 -8.81 4.15
N ARG A 627 -18.88 -9.18 5.16
CA ARG A 627 -19.64 -10.41 5.26
C ARG A 627 -20.97 -10.06 5.91
N GLY A 628 -22.07 -10.41 5.25
CA GLY A 628 -23.42 -10.02 5.67
C GLY A 628 -24.29 -9.70 4.45
N ALA A 629 -25.39 -9.00 4.70
CA ALA A 629 -26.20 -8.38 3.67
C ALA A 629 -26.26 -6.86 3.94
N ALA A 630 -26.32 -6.06 2.89
CA ALA A 630 -26.51 -4.61 3.00
C ALA A 630 -27.74 -4.26 3.85
N LEU A 631 -27.60 -3.25 4.71
CA LEU A 631 -28.71 -2.66 5.47
C LEU A 631 -29.81 -2.15 4.54
N ASN A 632 -29.43 -1.55 3.41
CA ASN A 632 -30.39 -1.12 2.39
C ASN A 632 -30.73 -2.28 1.44
N SER A 633 -31.35 -3.32 1.97
CA SER A 633 -31.84 -4.47 1.22
C SER A 633 -33.22 -4.92 1.77
N GLY A 634 -33.80 -5.97 1.17
CA GLY A 634 -35.02 -6.61 1.67
C GLY A 634 -36.13 -5.64 2.09
N ALA A 635 -36.61 -5.80 3.32
CA ALA A 635 -37.68 -4.98 3.89
C ALA A 635 -37.31 -3.50 4.08
N VAL A 636 -36.03 -3.16 4.25
CA VAL A 636 -35.57 -1.77 4.39
C VAL A 636 -35.63 -1.05 3.05
N ALA A 637 -35.11 -1.67 1.98
CA ALA A 637 -35.18 -1.12 0.62
C ALA A 637 -36.65 -0.93 0.17
N ASN A 638 -37.50 -1.93 0.42
CA ASN A 638 -38.91 -1.95 0.01
C ASN A 638 -39.84 -1.06 0.84
N ALA A 639 -39.44 -0.62 2.04
CA ALA A 639 -40.24 0.30 2.84
C ALA A 639 -40.16 1.71 2.24
N LEU A 640 -41.18 2.12 1.50
CA LEU A 640 -41.30 3.47 0.94
C LEU A 640 -42.25 4.32 1.81
N PRO A 641 -41.77 5.40 2.43
CA PRO A 641 -42.62 6.30 3.21
C PRO A 641 -43.70 6.99 2.38
N ALA A 642 -44.86 7.23 2.99
CA ALA A 642 -46.01 7.89 2.34
C ALA A 642 -45.74 9.35 1.96
N ALA A 643 -44.77 10.00 2.62
CA ALA A 643 -44.31 11.36 2.34
C ALA A 643 -43.36 11.46 1.12
N LEU A 644 -43.04 10.34 0.46
CA LEU A 644 -42.35 10.35 -0.84
C LEU A 644 -43.33 10.66 -1.97
N LYS A 645 -42.89 11.44 -2.98
CA LYS A 645 -43.69 11.72 -4.19
C LYS A 645 -44.16 10.43 -4.85
N THR A 646 -45.48 10.33 -5.01
CA THR A 646 -46.18 9.19 -5.62
C THR A 646 -45.69 8.86 -7.03
N THR A 647 -45.23 9.87 -7.79
CA THR A 647 -44.65 9.70 -9.13
C THR A 647 -43.33 8.91 -9.15
N LEU A 648 -42.60 8.89 -8.04
CA LEU A 648 -41.39 8.07 -7.87
C LEU A 648 -41.72 6.75 -7.16
N SER A 649 -42.43 6.79 -6.04
CA SER A 649 -42.70 5.60 -5.22
C SER A 649 -43.57 4.56 -5.94
N ALA A 650 -44.52 4.98 -6.80
CA ALA A 650 -45.31 4.05 -7.61
C ALA A 650 -44.50 3.36 -8.74
N GLN A 651 -43.27 3.79 -9.01
CA GLN A 651 -42.37 3.19 -10.02
C GLN A 651 -41.25 2.35 -9.41
N HIS A 652 -41.19 2.19 -8.08
CA HIS A 652 -40.20 1.36 -7.39
C HIS A 652 -40.35 -0.13 -7.74
N VAL A 653 -39.24 -0.82 -7.93
CA VAL A 653 -39.20 -2.28 -8.07
C VAL A 653 -38.58 -2.90 -6.82
N GLN A 654 -39.11 -4.04 -6.40
CA GLN A 654 -38.67 -4.76 -5.19
C GLN A 654 -37.15 -4.96 -5.18
N GLY A 655 -36.51 -4.54 -4.08
CA GLY A 655 -35.06 -4.64 -3.87
C GLY A 655 -34.24 -3.45 -4.40
N GLU A 656 -34.84 -2.49 -5.10
CA GLU A 656 -34.12 -1.28 -5.52
C GLU A 656 -33.86 -0.32 -4.36
N THR A 657 -32.67 0.29 -4.36
CA THR A 657 -32.39 1.50 -3.58
C THR A 657 -32.98 2.73 -4.28
N MET A 658 -33.02 3.87 -3.59
CA MET A 658 -33.45 5.14 -4.15
C MET A 658 -32.57 5.55 -5.36
N ALA A 659 -31.26 5.31 -5.31
CA ALA A 659 -30.36 5.57 -6.44
C ALA A 659 -30.58 4.61 -7.62
N SER A 660 -30.84 3.32 -7.37
CA SER A 660 -31.16 2.37 -8.44
C SER A 660 -32.51 2.70 -9.11
N LEU A 661 -33.52 3.14 -8.35
CA LEU A 661 -34.77 3.67 -8.90
C LEU A 661 -34.54 4.93 -9.75
N ARG A 662 -33.85 5.94 -9.22
CA ARG A 662 -33.54 7.19 -9.94
C ARG A 662 -32.83 6.96 -11.26
N THR A 663 -31.77 6.16 -11.24
CA THR A 663 -30.91 5.90 -12.41
C THR A 663 -31.54 4.95 -13.44
N ARG A 664 -32.51 4.12 -13.04
CA ARG A 664 -33.34 3.35 -13.99
C ARG A 664 -34.35 4.25 -14.72
N LEU A 665 -34.95 5.21 -14.01
CA LEU A 665 -35.89 6.16 -14.61
C LEU A 665 -35.18 7.23 -15.46
N ASP A 666 -33.95 7.59 -15.08
CA ASP A 666 -33.13 8.59 -15.76
C ASP A 666 -31.65 8.15 -15.71
N ALA A 667 -31.22 7.48 -16.78
CA ALA A 667 -29.85 6.98 -16.90
C ALA A 667 -28.80 8.11 -16.99
N THR A 668 -29.18 9.36 -17.26
CA THR A 668 -28.22 10.48 -17.33
C THR A 668 -27.57 10.77 -15.97
N LEU A 669 -28.25 10.42 -14.87
CA LEU A 669 -27.75 10.55 -13.50
C LEU A 669 -26.58 9.60 -13.17
N LEU A 670 -26.33 8.59 -14.02
CA LEU A 670 -25.14 7.75 -13.88
C LEU A 670 -23.86 8.51 -14.28
N THR A 671 -23.98 9.56 -15.10
CA THR A 671 -22.84 10.36 -15.54
C THR A 671 -22.37 11.28 -14.42
N LEU A 672 -21.08 11.24 -14.09
CA LEU A 672 -20.47 12.13 -13.11
C LEU A 672 -20.64 13.60 -13.54
N GLN A 673 -21.09 14.43 -12.60
CA GLN A 673 -21.30 15.87 -12.80
C GLN A 673 -20.04 16.66 -12.40
N THR A 674 -19.71 17.74 -13.13
CA THR A 674 -18.55 18.59 -12.82
C THR A 674 -18.70 19.35 -11.50
N ASP A 675 -19.93 19.73 -11.15
CA ASP A 675 -20.27 20.48 -9.95
C ASP A 675 -21.21 19.69 -9.03
N PRO A 676 -20.99 19.69 -7.70
CA PRO A 676 -21.95 19.16 -6.74
C PRO A 676 -23.14 20.13 -6.61
N VAL A 677 -24.24 19.76 -7.27
CA VAL A 677 -25.54 20.46 -7.23
C VAL A 677 -26.61 19.46 -6.80
N PHE A 678 -27.41 19.84 -5.80
CA PHE A 678 -28.45 18.99 -5.20
C PHE A 678 -29.80 19.71 -5.18
N SER A 679 -30.84 18.97 -5.52
CA SER A 679 -32.24 19.37 -5.33
C SER A 679 -33.03 18.16 -4.84
N ASP A 680 -33.85 18.34 -3.81
CA ASP A 680 -34.70 17.27 -3.31
C ASP A 680 -35.86 16.96 -4.28
N VAL A 681 -35.77 15.80 -4.91
CA VAL A 681 -36.83 15.29 -5.80
C VAL A 681 -37.84 14.39 -5.09
N TRP A 682 -37.58 14.00 -3.84
CA TRP A 682 -38.28 12.92 -3.13
C TRP A 682 -39.41 13.40 -2.23
N ALA A 683 -39.22 14.49 -1.50
CA ALA A 683 -40.22 15.00 -0.56
C ALA A 683 -41.50 15.48 -1.26
N ASP A 684 -42.65 14.91 -0.90
CA ASP A 684 -43.95 15.36 -1.38
C ASP A 684 -44.45 16.59 -0.60
N THR A 685 -43.92 17.75 -0.95
CA THR A 685 -44.24 19.04 -0.30
C THR A 685 -45.69 19.52 -0.52
N ALA A 686 -46.53 18.76 -1.23
CA ALA A 686 -47.98 18.97 -1.25
C ALA A 686 -48.66 18.42 0.02
N GLN A 687 -47.99 17.53 0.78
CA GLN A 687 -48.49 16.97 2.02
C GLN A 687 -48.19 17.89 3.22
N SER A 688 -49.15 17.99 4.14
CA SER A 688 -48.99 18.82 5.35
C SER A 688 -47.89 18.29 6.26
N GLY A 689 -46.93 19.15 6.61
CA GLY A 689 -45.80 18.81 7.48
C GLY A 689 -44.57 18.24 6.77
N VAL A 690 -44.66 17.94 5.47
CA VAL A 690 -43.52 17.44 4.67
C VAL A 690 -42.72 18.60 4.10
N GLN A 691 -41.40 18.57 4.26
CA GLN A 691 -40.49 19.58 3.72
C GLN A 691 -39.41 18.95 2.86
N ALA A 692 -38.98 19.66 1.82
CA ALA A 692 -37.83 19.30 1.02
C ALA A 692 -36.52 19.62 1.78
N ARG A 693 -35.49 18.79 1.63
CA ARG A 693 -34.10 19.17 1.94
C ARG A 693 -33.72 20.39 1.11
N ALA A 694 -33.00 21.32 1.74
CA ALA A 694 -32.53 22.53 1.07
C ALA A 694 -31.73 22.20 -0.20
N ALA A 695 -32.01 22.92 -1.29
CA ALA A 695 -31.22 22.83 -2.52
C ALA A 695 -29.81 23.40 -2.28
N LEU A 696 -28.82 22.83 -2.96
CA LEU A 696 -27.42 23.21 -2.84
C LEU A 696 -26.81 23.39 -4.22
N SER A 697 -25.99 24.43 -4.36
CA SER A 697 -25.11 24.66 -5.50
C SER A 697 -23.76 25.05 -4.94
N LEU A 698 -22.74 24.24 -5.19
CA LEU A 698 -21.35 24.60 -4.92
C LEU A 698 -20.60 24.54 -6.27
N ARG A 699 -20.96 25.40 -7.21
CA ARG A 699 -20.22 25.52 -8.48
C ARG A 699 -18.97 26.37 -8.25
N TYR A 700 -17.99 26.29 -9.15
CA TYR A 700 -16.93 27.31 -9.16
C TYR A 700 -17.41 28.64 -9.75
N THR A 701 -18.28 28.60 -10.75
CA THR A 701 -18.90 29.79 -11.36
C THR A 701 -20.35 29.49 -11.77
N GLY A 702 -21.17 30.53 -11.93
CA GLY A 702 -22.59 30.39 -12.28
C GLY A 702 -23.46 29.88 -11.12
N ASN A 703 -23.08 30.17 -9.87
CA ASN A 703 -23.95 29.92 -8.73
C ASN A 703 -25.20 30.84 -8.75
N PRO A 704 -26.29 30.46 -8.06
CA PRO A 704 -27.50 31.29 -7.97
C PRO A 704 -27.27 32.68 -7.36
N GLU A 705 -26.27 32.80 -6.50
CA GLU A 705 -25.74 34.07 -5.98
C GLU A 705 -24.36 34.31 -6.63
N PRO A 706 -24.21 35.30 -7.55
CA PRO A 706 -22.93 35.56 -8.20
C PRO A 706 -21.80 35.95 -7.24
N ALA A 707 -22.11 36.46 -6.04
CA ALA A 707 -21.08 36.71 -5.02
C ALA A 707 -20.41 35.42 -4.50
N ASP A 708 -21.01 34.25 -4.71
CA ASP A 708 -20.46 32.94 -4.35
C ASP A 708 -19.47 32.36 -5.38
N ASP A 709 -19.30 32.99 -6.54
CA ASP A 709 -18.41 32.49 -7.61
C ASP A 709 -16.91 32.79 -7.35
N LEU A 710 -16.03 31.96 -7.92
CA LEU A 710 -14.60 32.25 -8.00
C LEU A 710 -14.35 33.45 -8.92
N VAL A 711 -13.50 34.36 -8.45
CA VAL A 711 -12.89 35.42 -9.26
C VAL A 711 -11.39 35.18 -9.51
N THR A 712 -10.85 34.12 -8.92
CA THR A 712 -9.51 33.56 -9.17
C THR A 712 -9.57 32.52 -10.30
N ALA A 713 -8.44 31.90 -10.64
CA ALA A 713 -8.42 30.82 -11.63
C ALA A 713 -9.36 29.67 -11.22
N VAL A 714 -10.20 29.25 -12.17
CA VAL A 714 -11.12 28.12 -12.00
C VAL A 714 -10.41 26.82 -12.37
N PRO A 715 -10.38 25.80 -11.50
CA PRO A 715 -9.83 24.49 -11.84
C PRO A 715 -10.48 23.87 -13.08
N ALA A 716 -9.65 23.31 -13.97
CA ALA A 716 -10.08 22.60 -15.17
C ALA A 716 -9.74 21.11 -15.06
N ASN A 717 -10.51 20.26 -15.74
CA ASN A 717 -10.31 18.80 -15.80
C ASN A 717 -10.18 18.09 -14.43
N GLY A 718 -10.67 18.70 -13.35
CA GLY A 718 -10.57 18.17 -11.99
C GLY A 718 -9.18 18.27 -11.35
N VAL A 719 -8.29 19.11 -11.90
CA VAL A 719 -6.92 19.34 -11.38
C VAL A 719 -6.90 20.58 -10.50
N ILE A 720 -6.41 20.46 -9.26
CA ILE A 720 -6.20 21.59 -8.35
C ILE A 720 -4.73 21.66 -7.94
N ASN A 721 -3.95 22.52 -8.60
CA ASN A 721 -2.58 22.85 -8.20
C ASN A 721 -2.60 24.01 -7.19
N TYR A 722 -1.73 23.98 -6.18
CA TYR A 722 -1.65 25.02 -5.17
C TYR A 722 -1.20 26.39 -5.74
N PRO A 723 -0.13 26.51 -6.55
CA PRO A 723 0.30 27.80 -7.10
C PRO A 723 -0.76 28.46 -7.98
N ASP A 724 -1.47 27.65 -8.76
CA ASP A 724 -2.42 28.15 -9.77
C ASP A 724 -3.78 28.53 -9.18
N HIS A 725 -4.25 27.82 -8.14
CA HIS A 725 -5.63 27.93 -7.64
C HIS A 725 -5.74 28.37 -6.17
N ILE A 726 -4.84 27.92 -5.30
CA ILE A 726 -4.93 28.17 -3.84
C ILE A 726 -4.19 29.44 -3.44
N GLN A 727 -2.94 29.63 -3.88
CA GLN A 727 -2.19 30.86 -3.61
C GLN A 727 -2.95 32.16 -4.00
N PRO A 728 -3.67 32.22 -5.14
CA PRO A 728 -4.46 33.41 -5.48
C PRO A 728 -5.56 33.77 -4.48
N LEU A 729 -6.06 32.82 -3.67
CA LEU A 729 -7.06 33.09 -2.63
C LEU A 729 -6.51 34.02 -1.53
N TRP A 730 -5.22 33.92 -1.23
CA TRP A 730 -4.54 34.67 -0.17
C TRP A 730 -4.21 36.11 -0.59
N THR A 731 -3.93 36.31 -1.88
CA THR A 731 -3.58 37.61 -2.48
C THR A 731 -4.79 38.34 -3.08
N ARG A 732 -5.97 37.71 -3.16
CA ARG A 732 -7.20 38.35 -3.63
C ARG A 732 -7.54 39.55 -2.74
N ALA A 733 -7.73 40.71 -3.36
CA ALA A 733 -8.21 41.91 -2.67
C ALA A 733 -9.59 41.68 -2.02
N ARG A 734 -9.69 41.91 -0.71
CA ARG A 734 -10.94 41.79 0.08
C ARG A 734 -11.15 43.01 0.95
N GLY A 735 -12.42 43.38 1.18
CA GLY A 735 -12.79 44.58 1.94
C GLY A 735 -12.44 45.91 1.23
N PRO A 736 -12.74 47.06 1.85
CA PRO A 736 -12.38 48.37 1.32
C PRO A 736 -10.88 48.46 1.08
N GLU A 737 -10.46 48.91 -0.11
CA GLU A 737 -9.05 49.08 -0.49
C GLU A 737 -8.16 47.83 -0.30
N GLY A 738 -8.75 46.63 -0.23
CA GLY A 738 -8.01 45.39 0.03
C GLY A 738 -7.61 45.18 1.49
N THR A 739 -8.15 45.94 2.44
CA THR A 739 -7.82 45.86 3.89
C THR A 739 -8.00 44.47 4.53
N LEU A 740 -8.82 43.59 3.97
CA LEU A 740 -9.06 42.22 4.45
C LEU A 740 -8.35 41.14 3.60
N THR A 741 -7.40 41.52 2.74
CA THR A 741 -6.58 40.58 1.97
C THR A 741 -5.70 39.76 2.92
N CYS A 742 -5.66 38.44 2.78
CA CYS A 742 -4.99 37.57 3.75
C CYS A 742 -3.51 37.92 3.94
N THR A 743 -2.79 38.21 2.85
CA THR A 743 -1.37 38.62 2.91
C THR A 743 -1.12 40.01 3.51
N ASN A 744 -2.15 40.82 3.77
CA ASN A 744 -1.98 42.09 4.49
C ASN A 744 -1.91 41.88 6.01
N CYS A 745 -2.41 40.75 6.52
CA CYS A 745 -2.33 40.35 7.93
C CYS A 745 -1.36 39.19 8.17
N HIS A 746 -1.18 38.31 7.17
CA HIS A 746 -0.35 37.10 7.23
C HIS A 746 0.81 37.19 6.23
N ALA A 747 1.81 37.99 6.59
CA ALA A 747 3.08 38.15 5.89
C ALA A 747 4.26 38.22 6.89
N ASP A 748 4.06 37.68 8.08
CA ASP A 748 5.02 37.69 9.19
C ASP A 748 5.67 36.30 9.29
N PRO A 749 6.93 36.12 8.85
CA PRO A 749 7.61 34.83 8.85
C PRO A 749 7.99 34.32 10.25
N ALA A 750 7.64 35.06 11.31
CA ALA A 750 7.70 34.58 12.69
C ALA A 750 6.33 34.11 13.22
N LYS A 751 5.29 34.04 12.37
CA LYS A 751 3.93 33.61 12.74
C LYS A 751 3.20 32.81 11.64
N LEU A 752 2.94 33.46 10.50
CA LEU A 752 2.25 32.88 9.35
C LEU A 752 2.47 33.79 8.15
N ASP A 753 3.13 33.27 7.12
CA ASP A 753 3.45 33.99 5.89
C ASP A 753 2.76 33.39 4.66
N LEU A 754 1.62 33.98 4.26
CA LEU A 754 0.83 33.53 3.11
C LEU A 754 1.28 34.14 1.77
N ARG A 755 2.46 34.79 1.73
CA ARG A 755 2.99 35.39 0.49
C ARG A 755 3.40 34.33 -0.54
N GLY A 756 3.16 34.66 -1.81
CA GLY A 756 3.60 33.88 -2.97
C GLY A 756 5.08 34.04 -3.34
N THR A 757 5.95 34.20 -2.34
CA THR A 757 7.41 34.11 -2.53
C THR A 757 7.84 32.65 -2.56
N ILE A 758 8.94 32.32 -3.22
CA ILE A 758 9.53 30.98 -3.14
C ILE A 758 10.32 30.86 -1.82
N GLY A 759 9.91 29.92 -0.97
CA GLY A 759 10.54 29.58 0.30
C GLY A 759 11.79 28.72 0.13
N GLY A 760 12.44 28.42 1.25
CA GLY A 760 13.70 27.65 1.28
C GLY A 760 13.59 26.23 0.71
N GLY A 761 12.38 25.67 0.60
CA GLY A 761 12.16 24.40 -0.09
C GLY A 761 11.97 24.49 -1.61
N GLY A 762 11.96 25.67 -2.23
CA GLY A 762 11.70 25.82 -3.67
C GLY A 762 10.21 25.75 -4.06
N ARG A 763 9.31 25.76 -3.07
CA ARG A 763 7.86 25.92 -3.24
C ARG A 763 7.43 27.27 -2.66
N LEU A 764 6.19 27.68 -2.87
CA LEU A 764 5.68 28.93 -2.29
C LEU A 764 5.72 28.89 -0.76
N THR A 765 6.17 29.98 -0.12
CA THR A 765 6.25 30.11 1.35
C THR A 765 4.93 29.73 2.01
N SER A 766 3.83 30.30 1.52
CA SER A 766 2.45 29.98 1.90
C SER A 766 2.06 28.50 1.86
N TYR A 767 2.65 27.70 0.98
CA TYR A 767 2.44 26.26 0.94
C TYR A 767 3.17 25.58 2.10
N GLU A 768 4.44 25.96 2.29
CA GLU A 768 5.29 25.38 3.32
C GLU A 768 4.75 25.74 4.72
N GLU A 769 4.30 26.97 4.94
CA GLU A 769 3.71 27.43 6.21
C GLU A 769 2.37 26.75 6.58
N LEU A 770 1.55 26.38 5.58
CA LEU A 770 0.26 25.71 5.85
C LEU A 770 0.41 24.22 6.15
N LEU A 771 1.39 23.56 5.50
CA LEU A 771 1.58 22.10 5.52
C LEU A 771 2.69 21.64 6.46
N ILE A 772 3.70 22.47 6.71
CA ILE A 772 4.82 22.18 7.59
C ILE A 772 4.62 22.96 8.89
N GLY A 773 4.42 22.25 10.00
CA GLY A 773 4.33 22.90 11.31
C GLY A 773 5.66 23.51 11.77
N ASP A 774 5.59 24.59 12.55
CA ASP A 774 6.76 25.30 13.06
C ASP A 774 7.72 24.39 13.85
N PRO A 775 9.04 24.63 13.81
CA PRO A 775 9.96 23.99 14.73
C PRO A 775 9.58 24.31 16.19
N ARG A 776 9.48 23.30 17.05
CA ARG A 776 9.37 23.51 18.50
C ARG A 776 10.66 24.14 18.98
N ILE A 777 10.58 25.29 19.66
CA ILE A 777 11.75 25.94 20.25
C ILE A 777 11.84 25.57 21.74
N ASP A 778 13.05 25.22 22.18
CA ASP A 778 13.36 25.03 23.60
C ASP A 778 13.38 26.41 24.29
N PRO A 779 12.54 26.65 25.33
CA PRO A 779 12.46 27.95 25.98
C PRO A 779 13.68 28.31 26.83
N VAL A 780 14.58 27.36 27.12
CA VAL A 780 15.81 27.57 27.90
C VAL A 780 16.97 27.93 26.98
N THR A 781 17.11 27.24 25.83
CA THR A 781 18.25 27.44 24.91
C THR A 781 17.94 28.40 23.76
N GLY A 782 16.66 28.64 23.45
CA GLY A 782 16.22 29.41 22.30
C GLY A 782 16.47 28.72 20.95
N GLN A 783 16.88 27.44 20.96
CA GLN A 783 17.15 26.65 19.76
C GLN A 783 15.99 25.70 19.45
N PRO A 784 15.83 25.24 18.20
CA PRO A 784 14.87 24.21 17.89
C PRO A 784 15.16 22.90 18.62
N VAL A 785 14.12 22.25 19.13
CA VAL A 785 14.19 20.94 19.78
C VAL A 785 14.49 19.90 18.71
N VAL A 786 15.72 19.38 18.73
CA VAL A 786 16.11 18.18 17.99
C VAL A 786 15.99 17.00 18.94
N VAL A 787 15.23 15.98 18.53
CA VAL A 787 15.17 14.68 19.21
C VAL A 787 15.85 13.65 18.33
N VAL A 788 16.71 12.82 18.91
CA VAL A 788 17.12 11.61 18.19
C VAL A 788 15.95 10.64 18.28
N ARG A 789 15.37 10.29 17.13
CA ARG A 789 14.54 9.11 16.98
C ARG A 789 15.30 8.16 16.09
N GLN A 790 15.59 6.96 16.57
CA GLN A 790 16.06 5.88 15.70
C GLN A 790 17.35 6.26 14.97
N GLY A 791 18.36 6.74 15.71
CA GLY A 791 19.60 7.29 15.14
C GLY A 791 19.47 8.65 14.42
N VAL A 792 18.30 8.99 13.83
CA VAL A 792 18.08 10.25 13.10
C VAL A 792 17.90 11.43 14.08
N PRO A 793 18.69 12.52 13.95
CA PRO A 793 18.36 13.79 14.57
C PRO A 793 17.16 14.44 13.86
N GLU A 794 15.97 14.32 14.44
CA GLU A 794 14.73 14.90 13.93
C GLU A 794 14.44 16.27 14.55
N LEU A 795 14.08 17.23 13.69
CA LEU A 795 13.56 18.52 14.11
C LEU A 795 12.10 18.36 14.58
N GLN A 796 11.86 18.44 15.89
CA GLN A 796 10.50 18.30 16.40
C GLN A 796 9.66 19.52 16.00
N ARG A 797 8.51 19.28 15.38
CA ARG A 797 7.59 20.33 14.90
C ARG A 797 6.30 20.39 15.71
N LEU A 798 5.65 21.55 15.68
CA LEU A 798 4.25 21.73 16.04
C LEU A 798 3.34 21.11 14.97
N ALA A 799 2.04 21.02 15.25
CA ALA A 799 1.08 20.53 14.26
C ALA A 799 0.84 21.61 13.18
N PRO A 800 0.70 21.22 11.89
CA PRO A 800 0.42 22.15 10.80
C PRO A 800 -1.03 22.70 10.85
N LEU A 801 -1.29 23.72 10.04
CA LEU A 801 -2.65 24.27 9.84
C LEU A 801 -3.52 23.35 8.98
N VAL A 802 -2.93 22.66 8.01
CA VAL A 802 -3.56 21.66 7.15
C VAL A 802 -3.03 20.28 7.54
N GLU A 803 -3.92 19.36 7.93
CA GLU A 803 -3.54 17.98 8.24
C GLU A 803 -3.75 17.12 7.00
N THR A 804 -2.64 16.63 6.42
CA THR A 804 -2.63 15.74 5.25
C THR A 804 -2.58 14.25 5.60
N SER A 805 -2.51 13.89 6.89
CA SER A 805 -2.67 12.49 7.31
C SER A 805 -4.14 12.05 7.27
N SER A 806 -4.38 10.96 6.54
CA SER A 806 -5.62 10.19 6.53
C SER A 806 -5.81 9.31 7.78
N GLY A 807 -4.72 8.91 8.45
CA GLY A 807 -4.65 8.14 9.69
C GLY A 807 -5.39 6.79 9.71
N ALA A 808 -4.69 5.67 9.89
CA ALA A 808 -5.31 4.33 10.01
C ALA A 808 -6.40 4.22 11.10
N ALA A 809 -6.32 5.06 12.15
CA ALA A 809 -7.31 5.19 13.21
C ALA A 809 -8.37 6.29 13.01
N ASN A 810 -8.18 7.24 12.09
CA ASN A 810 -9.09 8.38 11.87
C ASN A 810 -9.18 8.79 10.38
N THR A 811 -9.84 7.93 9.61
CA THR A 811 -10.09 8.06 8.16
C THR A 811 -10.94 9.25 7.73
N ALA A 812 -11.31 10.16 8.65
CA ALA A 812 -12.11 11.34 8.34
C ALA A 812 -11.45 12.18 7.22
N GLY A 813 -12.26 12.93 6.47
CA GLY A 813 -11.75 13.81 5.41
C GLY A 813 -10.83 14.88 5.96
N LEU A 814 -9.88 15.28 5.12
CA LEU A 814 -8.72 16.06 5.53
C LEU A 814 -9.08 17.53 5.76
N ALA A 815 -10.07 18.05 5.01
CA ALA A 815 -10.70 19.32 5.30
C ALA A 815 -11.26 19.35 6.74
N ARG A 816 -12.01 18.32 7.17
CA ARG A 816 -12.62 18.27 8.53
C ARG A 816 -11.60 18.16 9.67
N LYS A 817 -10.39 17.64 9.39
CA LYS A 817 -9.27 17.53 10.36
C LYS A 817 -8.32 18.72 10.35
N SER A 818 -8.39 19.58 9.33
CA SER A 818 -7.50 20.73 9.20
C SER A 818 -7.96 21.90 10.07
N ARG A 819 -7.03 22.46 10.84
CA ARG A 819 -7.29 23.61 11.71
C ARG A 819 -7.58 24.89 10.90
N LEU A 820 -7.01 24.98 9.69
CA LEU A 820 -7.34 26.00 8.70
C LEU A 820 -8.85 26.06 8.41
N THR A 821 -9.50 24.90 8.25
CA THR A 821 -10.95 24.78 8.01
C THR A 821 -11.75 25.30 9.19
N GLU A 822 -11.40 24.92 10.42
CA GLU A 822 -12.12 25.38 11.62
C GLU A 822 -12.16 26.91 11.71
N ILE A 823 -11.04 27.57 11.38
CA ILE A 823 -10.91 29.03 11.39
C ILE A 823 -11.70 29.65 10.22
N LEU A 824 -11.55 29.15 9.00
CA LEU A 824 -12.20 29.71 7.80
C LEU A 824 -13.69 29.38 7.65
N TRP A 825 -14.21 28.45 8.45
CA TRP A 825 -15.65 28.17 8.56
C TRP A 825 -16.28 28.68 9.86
N GLY A 826 -15.48 29.05 10.88
CA GLY A 826 -15.99 29.42 12.20
C GLY A 826 -16.62 28.24 12.96
N GLN A 827 -16.11 27.02 12.73
CA GLN A 827 -16.71 25.76 13.20
C GLN A 827 -15.69 24.90 13.95
N THR A 828 -16.12 24.25 15.03
CA THR A 828 -15.32 23.21 15.71
C THR A 828 -15.60 21.86 15.06
N LEU A 829 -14.61 21.30 14.39
CA LEU A 829 -14.66 20.03 13.65
C LEU A 829 -13.72 19.00 14.31
N LEU A 830 -12.98 18.24 13.51
CA LEU A 830 -12.15 17.11 13.95
C LEU A 830 -10.66 17.47 14.05
N ALA A 831 -10.31 18.76 14.10
CA ALA A 831 -8.90 19.16 14.23
C ALA A 831 -8.30 18.67 15.56
N GLY A 832 -7.08 18.13 15.47
CA GLY A 832 -6.38 17.57 16.62
C GLY A 832 -6.09 18.62 17.70
N GLY A 833 -6.10 18.20 18.97
CA GLY A 833 -5.81 19.08 20.10
C GLY A 833 -4.48 19.83 19.95
N GLY A 834 -3.44 19.15 19.46
CA GLY A 834 -2.13 19.76 19.17
C GLY A 834 -2.21 20.89 18.12
N ALA A 835 -3.05 20.76 17.10
CA ALA A 835 -3.24 21.80 16.08
C ALA A 835 -3.99 23.01 16.64
N ARG A 836 -4.99 22.80 17.52
CA ARG A 836 -5.67 23.90 18.23
C ARG A 836 -4.78 24.59 19.28
N THR A 837 -3.81 23.88 19.85
CA THR A 837 -2.81 24.47 20.77
C THR A 837 -1.73 25.26 20.01
N ALA A 838 -1.25 24.75 18.88
CA ALA A 838 -0.31 25.47 18.02
C ALA A 838 -0.95 26.70 17.37
N HIS A 839 -2.18 26.55 16.88
CA HIS A 839 -2.95 27.57 16.17
C HIS A 839 -4.26 27.87 16.91
N PRO A 840 -4.22 28.71 17.98
CA PRO A 840 -5.40 29.05 18.77
C PRO A 840 -6.47 29.78 17.94
N ASN A 841 -7.60 30.13 18.56
CA ASN A 841 -8.60 30.97 17.89
C ASN A 841 -8.01 32.36 17.59
N PRO A 842 -8.38 32.99 16.45
CA PRO A 842 -8.08 34.40 16.22
C PRO A 842 -8.55 35.26 17.40
N PRO A 843 -7.80 36.32 17.79
CA PRO A 843 -8.22 37.21 18.86
C PRO A 843 -9.47 38.01 18.47
N ASP A 844 -10.23 38.49 19.45
CA ASP A 844 -11.47 39.28 19.24
C ASP A 844 -11.28 40.57 18.41
N THR A 845 -10.02 40.99 18.20
CA THR A 845 -9.64 42.15 17.36
C THR A 845 -9.40 41.79 15.89
N ALA A 846 -9.37 40.51 15.53
CA ALA A 846 -9.24 40.04 14.16
C ALA A 846 -10.60 40.10 13.42
N PRO A 847 -10.60 40.24 12.08
CA PRO A 847 -11.83 40.09 11.30
C PRO A 847 -12.38 38.66 11.44
N ASP A 848 -13.70 38.49 11.29
CA ASP A 848 -14.33 37.17 11.29
C ASP A 848 -13.94 36.40 10.02
N HIS A 849 -13.01 35.46 10.19
CA HIS A 849 -12.46 34.62 9.13
C HIS A 849 -13.52 33.76 8.46
N ALA A 850 -14.61 33.41 9.16
CA ALA A 850 -15.72 32.63 8.62
C ALA A 850 -16.44 33.35 7.45
N THR A 851 -16.32 34.68 7.37
CA THR A 851 -16.98 35.52 6.36
C THR A 851 -16.08 35.93 5.19
N LEU A 852 -14.78 35.65 5.23
CA LEU A 852 -13.82 36.18 4.25
C LEU A 852 -13.78 35.42 2.92
N LEU A 853 -14.13 34.13 2.93
CA LEU A 853 -14.21 33.27 1.75
C LEU A 853 -15.67 33.00 1.38
N ASN A 854 -15.99 33.10 0.09
CA ASN A 854 -17.30 32.73 -0.44
C ASN A 854 -17.43 31.20 -0.64
N ARG A 855 -18.61 30.71 -1.08
CA ARG A 855 -18.84 29.25 -1.15
C ARG A 855 -17.95 28.54 -2.17
N ALA A 856 -17.66 29.12 -3.33
CA ALA A 856 -16.75 28.49 -4.30
C ALA A 856 -15.30 28.45 -3.81
N GLU A 857 -14.83 29.49 -3.11
CA GLU A 857 -13.50 29.52 -2.48
C GLU A 857 -13.38 28.47 -1.37
N LYS A 858 -14.42 28.32 -0.54
CA LYS A 858 -14.51 27.27 0.48
C LYS A 858 -14.53 25.85 -0.13
N ARG A 859 -15.30 25.64 -1.21
CA ARG A 859 -15.29 24.39 -1.99
C ARG A 859 -13.87 24.08 -2.48
N LEU A 860 -13.23 25.04 -3.15
CA LEU A 860 -11.90 24.88 -3.74
C LEU A 860 -10.85 24.48 -2.69
N LEU A 861 -10.87 25.14 -1.53
CA LEU A 861 -9.95 24.83 -0.45
C LEU A 861 -10.23 23.45 0.17
N ALA A 862 -11.51 23.08 0.36
CA ALA A 862 -11.90 21.76 0.86
C ALA A 862 -11.49 20.63 -0.09
N GLU A 863 -11.74 20.78 -1.40
CA GLU A 863 -11.29 19.83 -2.43
C GLU A 863 -9.77 19.67 -2.40
N TRP A 864 -9.00 20.77 -2.37
CA TRP A 864 -7.53 20.70 -2.30
C TRP A 864 -7.02 19.96 -1.06
N MET A 865 -7.58 20.25 0.13
CA MET A 865 -7.22 19.55 1.36
C MET A 865 -7.59 18.06 1.28
N ASP A 866 -8.79 17.73 0.81
CA ASP A 866 -9.29 16.35 0.71
C ASP A 866 -8.57 15.51 -0.37
N LEU A 867 -7.98 16.12 -1.39
CA LEU A 867 -7.03 15.48 -2.32
C LEU A 867 -5.63 15.28 -1.71
N GLY A 868 -5.45 15.62 -0.43
CA GLY A 868 -4.19 15.46 0.30
C GLY A 868 -3.29 16.68 0.29
N GLY A 869 -3.76 17.88 -0.08
CA GLY A 869 -2.97 19.11 0.04
C GLY A 869 -1.79 19.19 -0.93
N GLN A 870 -1.93 18.65 -2.14
CA GLN A 870 -0.86 18.61 -3.15
C GLN A 870 -0.36 20.01 -3.55
N TYR A 871 0.91 20.11 -3.92
CA TYR A 871 1.46 21.29 -4.56
C TYR A 871 1.07 21.33 -6.05
N TYR A 872 1.21 20.21 -6.77
CA TYR A 872 0.63 19.97 -8.10
C TYR A 872 -0.14 18.64 -8.14
N ASN A 873 -1.37 18.69 -8.64
CA ASN A 873 -2.13 17.50 -9.03
C ASN A 873 -1.89 17.13 -10.51
N ASP A 874 -1.50 18.11 -11.35
CA ASP A 874 -0.91 17.85 -12.67
C ASP A 874 0.61 18.03 -12.60
N LEU A 875 1.33 16.92 -12.48
CA LEU A 875 2.80 16.90 -12.46
C LEU A 875 3.42 17.53 -13.72
N PHE A 876 2.71 17.49 -14.86
CA PHE A 876 3.16 18.00 -16.16
C PHE A 876 2.76 19.45 -16.42
N ALA A 877 2.16 20.13 -15.44
CA ALA A 877 1.89 21.56 -15.52
C ALA A 877 3.19 22.35 -15.77
N PRO A 878 3.17 23.47 -16.52
CA PRO A 878 4.40 24.22 -16.85
C PRO A 878 5.23 24.66 -15.64
N GLY A 879 4.59 24.90 -14.49
CA GLY A 879 5.26 25.24 -13.22
C GLY A 879 5.61 24.04 -12.32
N GLY A 880 5.18 22.83 -12.66
CA GLY A 880 5.49 21.59 -11.92
C GLY A 880 6.86 21.00 -12.30
N GLY A 881 7.32 21.25 -13.52
CA GLY A 881 8.69 20.96 -13.98
C GLY A 881 9.00 19.49 -14.29
N VAL A 882 8.10 18.55 -13.97
CA VAL A 882 8.30 17.11 -14.17
C VAL A 882 8.38 16.76 -15.64
N ARG A 883 9.46 16.08 -16.02
CA ARG A 883 9.72 15.61 -17.39
C ARG A 883 10.71 14.45 -17.39
N SER A 884 10.65 13.59 -18.40
CA SER A 884 11.68 12.58 -18.63
C SER A 884 12.89 13.21 -19.35
N VAL A 885 14.09 12.86 -18.91
CA VAL A 885 15.34 13.40 -19.47
C VAL A 885 16.22 12.25 -19.98
N ALA A 886 16.11 11.93 -21.26
CA ALA A 886 16.70 10.71 -21.84
C ALA A 886 18.23 10.60 -21.74
N THR A 887 18.94 11.72 -21.53
CA THR A 887 20.40 11.74 -21.31
C THR A 887 20.81 11.38 -19.88
N LEU A 888 19.87 11.37 -18.92
CA LEU A 888 20.05 10.82 -17.59
C LEU A 888 19.52 9.38 -17.60
N SER A 889 20.40 8.41 -17.86
CA SER A 889 20.02 6.99 -17.93
C SER A 889 20.45 6.21 -16.68
N GLU A 890 19.66 5.19 -16.33
CA GLU A 890 19.94 4.25 -15.24
C GLU A 890 21.32 3.60 -15.39
N ALA A 891 21.70 3.19 -16.61
CA ALA A 891 23.01 2.59 -16.87
C ALA A 891 24.18 3.52 -16.50
N VAL A 892 24.09 4.81 -16.85
CA VAL A 892 25.09 5.83 -16.47
C VAL A 892 25.05 6.09 -14.97
N PHE A 893 23.86 6.17 -14.37
CA PHE A 893 23.68 6.33 -12.93
C PHE A 893 24.38 5.20 -12.17
N ASN A 894 24.16 3.95 -12.56
CA ASN A 894 24.75 2.76 -11.93
C ASN A 894 26.28 2.76 -11.97
N THR A 895 26.90 3.25 -13.06
CA THR A 895 28.36 3.27 -13.22
C THR A 895 29.04 4.50 -12.60
N GLU A 896 28.40 5.67 -12.62
CA GLU A 896 29.03 6.94 -12.25
C GLU A 896 28.49 7.54 -10.94
N VAL A 897 27.18 7.46 -10.71
CA VAL A 897 26.47 8.20 -9.64
C VAL A 897 26.25 7.34 -8.41
N MET A 898 25.76 6.12 -8.60
CA MET A 898 25.43 5.21 -7.51
C MET A 898 26.63 4.89 -6.60
N PRO A 899 27.89 4.76 -7.09
CA PRO A 899 29.05 4.63 -6.22
C PRO A 899 29.25 5.84 -5.28
N VAL A 900 29.04 7.07 -5.79
CA VAL A 900 29.14 8.31 -5.00
C VAL A 900 28.04 8.35 -3.94
N LEU A 901 26.79 8.05 -4.32
CA LEU A 901 25.67 8.05 -3.39
C LEU A 901 25.80 6.94 -2.34
N ARG A 902 26.31 5.76 -2.70
CA ARG A 902 26.59 4.68 -1.74
C ARG A 902 27.64 5.12 -0.71
N GLN A 903 28.72 5.76 -1.15
CA GLN A 903 29.80 6.21 -0.28
C GLN A 903 29.43 7.41 0.60
N SER A 904 28.76 8.43 0.04
CA SER A 904 28.52 9.70 0.72
C SER A 904 27.13 9.82 1.35
N CYS A 905 26.14 9.02 0.96
CA CYS A 905 24.74 9.20 1.39
C CYS A 905 24.14 7.94 2.03
N MET A 906 24.27 6.79 1.37
CA MET A 906 23.64 5.53 1.80
C MET A 906 24.34 4.90 3.00
N GLY A 907 25.68 4.93 3.04
CA GLY A 907 26.50 4.31 4.11
C GLY A 907 26.37 4.95 5.50
N ALA A 908 25.40 5.85 5.71
CA ALA A 908 25.01 6.38 7.01
C ALA A 908 23.50 6.71 7.04
N CYS A 909 23.04 7.67 6.23
CA CYS A 909 21.75 8.35 6.51
C CYS A 909 20.60 8.05 5.52
N HIS A 910 20.89 7.90 4.23
CA HIS A 910 19.87 7.81 3.18
C HIS A 910 19.58 6.35 2.78
N GLN A 911 19.11 5.54 3.72
CA GLN A 911 18.90 4.10 3.55
C GLN A 911 17.45 3.65 3.87
N ALA A 912 17.04 2.48 3.38
CA ALA A 912 15.67 1.93 3.38
C ALA A 912 14.96 1.74 4.75
N GLY A 913 15.63 2.03 5.86
CA GLY A 913 15.05 2.04 7.21
C GLY A 913 14.87 3.45 7.80
N GLY A 914 15.26 4.50 7.08
CA GLY A 914 15.80 5.71 7.71
C GLY A 914 17.17 5.41 8.32
N SER A 915 17.69 6.28 9.19
CA SER A 915 18.40 5.70 10.33
C SER A 915 17.34 4.93 11.14
N ASP A 916 17.65 3.66 11.40
CA ASP A 916 17.11 2.70 12.37
C ASP A 916 15.63 2.72 12.80
N GLY A 917 14.71 2.89 11.83
CA GLY A 917 13.63 1.91 11.75
C GLY A 917 12.21 2.35 12.08
N GLY A 918 11.82 3.61 11.90
CA GLY A 918 10.43 4.04 12.14
C GLY A 918 9.85 5.06 11.17
N ASN A 919 8.68 5.55 11.55
CA ASN A 919 7.60 5.80 10.59
C ASN A 919 7.42 7.26 10.16
N ASP A 920 8.22 8.22 10.63
CA ASP A 920 8.05 9.62 10.20
C ASP A 920 8.81 9.94 8.89
N PHE A 921 8.28 9.41 7.79
CA PHE A 921 8.72 9.70 6.43
C PHE A 921 8.60 11.20 6.05
N ARG A 922 7.93 12.06 6.85
CA ARG A 922 7.78 13.50 6.52
C ARG A 922 9.14 14.20 6.40
N SER A 923 10.17 13.72 7.11
CA SER A 923 11.51 14.34 7.14
C SER A 923 12.51 13.76 6.13
N ASN A 924 12.50 12.44 5.85
CA ASN A 924 13.49 11.81 4.98
C ASN A 924 12.94 11.50 3.57
N ARG A 925 13.12 12.46 2.66
CA ARG A 925 12.64 12.43 1.27
C ARG A 925 13.62 11.88 0.24
N LEU A 926 14.71 11.24 0.67
CA LEU A 926 15.64 10.52 -0.22
C LEU A 926 16.06 9.24 0.51
N VAL A 927 15.60 8.10 0.02
CA VAL A 927 15.82 6.81 0.67
C VAL A 927 16.38 5.85 -0.36
N LEU A 928 17.64 5.46 -0.22
CA LEU A 928 18.30 4.52 -1.13
C LEU A 928 18.14 3.10 -0.58
N THR A 929 17.86 2.16 -1.46
CA THR A 929 17.56 0.75 -1.17
C THR A 929 18.69 -0.19 -1.60
N GLY A 930 19.64 0.32 -2.36
CA GLY A 930 20.64 -0.47 -3.07
C GLY A 930 20.16 -0.95 -4.43
N ASP A 931 18.85 -0.94 -4.71
CA ASP A 931 18.29 -1.34 -6.00
C ASP A 931 18.62 -0.32 -7.11
N PRO A 932 19.18 -0.75 -8.25
CA PRO A 932 19.53 0.13 -9.38
C PRO A 932 18.39 0.96 -9.97
N GLU A 933 17.22 0.37 -10.25
CA GLU A 933 16.09 1.06 -10.90
C GLU A 933 15.40 1.98 -9.88
N GLY A 934 15.11 1.44 -8.69
CA GLY A 934 14.50 2.15 -7.59
C GLY A 934 15.29 3.39 -7.20
N ASP A 935 16.59 3.25 -6.97
CA ASP A 935 17.42 4.37 -6.51
C ASP A 935 17.70 5.39 -7.63
N PHE A 936 17.77 4.96 -8.89
CA PHE A 936 17.83 5.88 -10.04
C PHE A 936 16.59 6.79 -10.11
N ASN A 937 15.39 6.21 -10.11
CA ASN A 937 14.14 6.98 -10.17
C ASN A 937 13.99 7.89 -8.94
N VAL A 938 14.23 7.35 -7.73
CA VAL A 938 14.21 8.08 -6.46
C VAL A 938 15.17 9.27 -6.43
N VAL A 939 16.32 9.18 -7.10
CA VAL A 939 17.28 10.29 -7.20
C VAL A 939 16.84 11.33 -8.25
N LEU A 940 16.25 10.92 -9.37
CA LEU A 940 15.69 11.85 -10.36
C LEU A 940 14.64 12.78 -9.75
N THR A 941 13.83 12.30 -8.80
CA THR A 941 12.84 13.13 -8.09
C THR A 941 13.44 14.35 -7.37
N MET A 942 14.74 14.33 -7.08
CA MET A 942 15.49 15.39 -6.37
C MET A 942 16.20 16.37 -7.33
N VAL A 943 16.11 16.13 -8.64
CA VAL A 943 16.62 16.98 -9.71
C VAL A 943 15.45 17.74 -10.36
N ASN A 944 15.41 19.05 -10.22
CA ASN A 944 14.35 19.94 -10.71
C ASN A 944 14.83 20.84 -11.87
N ASP A 945 16.12 21.19 -11.89
CA ASP A 945 16.73 21.99 -12.95
C ASP A 945 18.06 21.36 -13.40
N THR A 946 18.07 20.78 -14.60
CA THR A 946 19.26 20.19 -15.19
C THR A 946 20.27 21.21 -15.73
N CYS A 947 19.84 22.46 -15.98
CA CYS A 947 20.70 23.55 -16.43
C CYS A 947 21.32 24.35 -15.28
N ASN A 948 20.81 24.18 -14.06
CA ASN A 948 21.42 24.71 -12.83
C ASN A 948 21.69 23.58 -11.80
N PRO A 949 22.68 22.69 -12.04
CA PRO A 949 22.96 21.54 -11.17
C PRO A 949 23.04 21.89 -9.68
N ALA A 950 23.78 22.94 -9.32
CA ALA A 950 24.02 23.33 -7.93
C ALA A 950 22.76 23.77 -7.15
N ALA A 951 21.68 24.16 -7.84
CA ALA A 951 20.40 24.52 -7.21
C ALA A 951 19.52 23.31 -6.84
N ASN A 952 19.87 22.09 -7.28
CA ASN A 952 19.10 20.90 -6.97
C ASN A 952 19.33 20.44 -5.53
N ARG A 953 18.26 20.05 -4.83
CA ARG A 953 18.33 19.61 -3.43
C ARG A 953 19.31 18.45 -3.21
N LEU A 954 19.50 17.58 -4.22
CA LEU A 954 20.49 16.49 -4.23
C LEU A 954 21.94 16.96 -4.00
N LEU A 955 22.29 18.15 -4.48
CA LEU A 955 23.62 18.76 -4.30
C LEU A 955 23.61 19.80 -3.17
N GLN A 956 22.63 20.71 -3.21
CA GLN A 956 22.54 21.86 -2.31
C GLN A 956 22.57 21.45 -0.84
N ARG A 957 21.78 20.43 -0.44
CA ARG A 957 21.66 20.02 0.97
C ARG A 957 22.94 19.40 1.53
N PRO A 958 23.48 18.28 0.99
CA PRO A 958 24.67 17.63 1.56
C PRO A 958 25.96 18.45 1.42
N SER A 959 25.96 19.49 0.59
CA SER A 959 27.07 20.45 0.46
C SER A 959 27.08 21.57 1.52
N THR A 960 26.08 21.62 2.40
CA THR A 960 25.98 22.60 3.49
C THR A 960 26.19 21.95 4.86
N VAL A 961 26.56 22.75 5.85
CA VAL A 961 26.75 22.32 7.24
C VAL A 961 25.83 23.13 8.15
N PRO A 962 25.04 22.51 9.04
CA PRO A 962 24.85 21.06 9.18
C PRO A 962 23.84 20.49 8.17
N HIS A 963 24.06 19.24 7.76
CA HIS A 963 23.15 18.39 6.99
C HIS A 963 23.03 17.00 7.65
N PRO A 964 21.85 16.64 8.23
CA PRO A 964 20.61 17.41 8.27
C PRO A 964 20.72 18.70 9.09
N ALA A 965 19.83 19.66 8.79
CA ALA A 965 19.78 20.93 9.52
C ALA A 965 19.45 20.66 11.00
N GLY A 966 20.41 20.91 11.88
CA GLY A 966 20.34 20.57 13.31
C GLY A 966 21.40 19.58 13.79
N ALA A 967 22.24 19.00 12.92
CA ALA A 967 23.36 18.15 13.32
C ALA A 967 24.50 18.96 13.98
N VAL A 968 24.35 19.30 15.26
CA VAL A 968 25.23 20.21 16.03
C VAL A 968 26.70 19.79 16.14
N THR A 969 27.02 18.51 15.89
CA THR A 969 28.38 17.97 15.93
C THR A 969 29.09 17.99 14.57
N GLN A 970 28.38 18.25 13.48
CA GLN A 970 28.94 18.24 12.14
C GLN A 970 29.72 19.52 11.84
N THR A 971 30.98 19.37 11.42
CA THR A 971 31.88 20.50 11.09
C THR A 971 32.28 20.53 9.61
N THR A 972 31.98 19.48 8.84
CA THR A 972 32.29 19.34 7.42
C THR A 972 31.06 18.88 6.63
N PRO A 973 30.88 19.34 5.38
CA PRO A 973 29.75 18.92 4.55
C PRO A 973 29.88 17.45 4.18
N VAL A 974 28.75 16.75 4.09
CA VAL A 974 28.67 15.33 3.68
C VAL A 974 29.19 15.15 2.24
N LEU A 975 28.92 16.14 1.38
CA LEU A 975 29.34 16.19 -0.01
C LEU A 975 29.94 17.56 -0.32
N ALA A 976 31.23 17.76 -0.01
CA ALA A 976 31.89 19.04 -0.16
C ALA A 976 31.84 19.56 -1.63
N PRO A 977 31.58 20.87 -1.87
CA PRO A 977 31.50 21.45 -3.22
C PRO A 977 32.72 21.25 -4.11
N ASP A 978 33.90 21.07 -3.52
CA ASP A 978 35.19 20.84 -4.16
C ASP A 978 35.54 19.34 -4.31
N SER A 979 34.69 18.44 -3.82
CA SER A 979 34.92 16.99 -3.92
C SER A 979 34.67 16.43 -5.31
N LEU A 980 35.37 15.34 -5.64
CA LEU A 980 35.14 14.60 -6.88
C LEU A 980 33.70 14.07 -6.97
N GLY A 981 33.10 13.65 -5.85
CA GLY A 981 31.70 13.20 -5.80
C GLY A 981 30.72 14.30 -6.20
N TYR A 982 30.90 15.52 -5.67
CA TYR A 982 30.09 16.68 -6.05
C TYR A 982 30.24 17.00 -7.54
N ALA A 983 31.48 17.03 -8.05
CA ALA A 983 31.76 17.27 -9.46
C ALA A 983 31.12 16.20 -10.39
N THR A 984 31.16 14.92 -10.00
CA THR A 984 30.50 13.82 -10.74
C THR A 984 28.99 14.02 -10.82
N LEU A 985 28.34 14.34 -9.69
CA LEU A 985 26.91 14.59 -9.63
C LEU A 985 26.50 15.85 -10.43
N VAL A 986 27.27 16.94 -10.35
CA VAL A 986 27.08 18.15 -11.18
C VAL A 986 27.16 17.81 -12.66
N ASN A 987 28.20 17.09 -13.08
CA ASN A 987 28.42 16.72 -14.48
C ASN A 987 27.33 15.77 -14.99
N TRP A 988 26.84 14.84 -14.16
CA TRP A 988 25.72 13.97 -14.51
C TRP A 988 24.45 14.79 -14.74
N ILE A 989 24.02 15.62 -13.78
CA ILE A 989 22.82 16.47 -13.91
C ILE A 989 22.91 17.39 -15.13
N ALA A 990 24.09 17.97 -15.39
CA ALA A 990 24.32 18.88 -16.51
C ALA A 990 24.13 18.22 -17.89
N ARG A 991 24.32 16.89 -18.03
CA ARG A 991 23.98 16.14 -19.27
C ARG A 991 22.49 16.23 -19.61
N GLY A 992 21.65 16.51 -18.61
CA GLY A 992 20.21 16.70 -18.75
C GLY A 992 19.80 18.10 -19.22
N CYS A 993 20.72 19.07 -19.31
CA CYS A 993 20.40 20.40 -19.83
C CYS A 993 20.27 20.33 -21.36
N PRO A 994 19.16 20.80 -21.96
CA PRO A 994 19.05 20.86 -23.42
C PRO A 994 20.18 21.70 -24.02
N SER A 995 20.90 21.15 -24.99
CA SER A 995 21.77 21.95 -25.86
C SER A 995 20.93 22.95 -26.65
N SER A 996 21.24 24.23 -26.49
CA SER A 996 20.60 25.36 -27.19
C SER A 996 20.70 25.28 -28.71
#